data_AF-A0AAA9ZGF0-F1
#
_entry.id   AF-A0AAA9ZGF0-F1
#
_cell.length_a   1.000
_cell.length_b   1.000
_cell.length_c   1.000
_cell.angle_alpha   90.00
_cell.angle_beta   90.00
_cell.angle_gamma   90.00
#
_symmetry.space_group_name_H-M   'P 1'
#
loop_
_entity.id
_entity.type
_entity.pdbx_description
1 polymer ?
#
loop_
_entity_poly.entity_id
_entity_poly.type
_entity_poly.pdbx_seq_one_letter_code
_entity_poly.pdbx_strand_id
1 'polypeptide(L)'
;MARQLKAKLPDTTSTEVDEVEDGNEEDDLLVLKDVTVKFRVLKSQIVTHAYPNIYTIEEVKKDISKKFQIPTKFLILRENSSEKPLEDGLRLFDVCDNDYGIVDMDLELADSAREENIRLEPQVYYNNYSLPDIITVHIPADGTGPEGRASRDLVVEIENQAIIKPFVGGYVDKITKTEYHDAFTQTGPPLERIKFDGILSRDTQTVEEKAIEIDTPRDQATVNYGEATEHFYASRYTDRVIVARKYESYDEMTKRIDLVGKVTLIQRNFRRYMWQKLIKESAAEWRRLQKEQKRRESKRTKARQDEYRKECIVKTFPKTKQDFDALYAQVQMWKENELKQICEKYSGAPKIAEMNMLLDKEVQLLNGIERQRQILQEEAKKVRNEQILKKLGDPVKWVGYNSLIIQMDTLKNQRARYLTNYYRKLADETQGTHERITLLNRLSDVIAKEVHPAVDELETLLNRERQLLLCNVREAGLDLLRKRQLPLLMDIISTDTIEDSDKKKLNTRLCKKCNRVRPTTKFPLDTRQTSASICERCIDLQGPAVDIAIYRSILRSIRRDEKKRGALSSFAFIIQDNDIKHIVENIWHGHSVISNATNRAELRLPRWDIANDWAPWNCICLTEGEARSHLKIVNLELYYERSIIQSIRNKHALSKSAFKQLREIDQVFVESGTWWQVGLDGSNIPN
;
A
#
# COMPACT_ATOMS: atom_id res chain seq x y z
N MET A 1 14.21 -13.26 24.43
CA MET A 1 13.67 -12.27 25.39
C MET A 1 12.15 -12.29 25.30
N ALA A 2 11.50 -13.27 25.93
CA ALA A 2 10.05 -13.30 26.07
C ALA A 2 9.66 -12.44 27.28
N ARG A 3 8.84 -11.40 27.06
CA ARG A 3 8.24 -10.59 28.13
C ARG A 3 7.03 -11.35 28.68
N GLN A 4 7.18 -11.89 29.89
CA GLN A 4 6.06 -12.34 30.72
C GLN A 4 5.33 -11.11 31.29
N LEU A 5 4.03 -10.99 31.04
CA LEU A 5 3.14 -10.08 31.74
C LEU A 5 2.45 -10.88 32.85
N LYS A 6 2.86 -10.64 34.10
CA LYS A 6 2.15 -11.07 35.32
C LYS A 6 1.04 -10.05 35.60
N ALA A 7 -0.20 -10.50 35.63
CA ALA A 7 -1.31 -9.72 36.16
C ALA A 7 -1.34 -9.85 37.69
N LYS A 8 -1.35 -8.69 38.37
CA LYS A 8 -1.54 -8.53 39.82
C LYS A 8 -3.04 -8.56 40.13
N LEU A 9 -3.43 -9.32 41.15
CA LEU A 9 -4.69 -9.13 41.88
C LEU A 9 -4.56 -7.89 42.80
N PRO A 10 -5.59 -7.04 42.95
CA PRO A 10 -5.59 -5.98 43.94
C PRO A 10 -6.19 -6.44 45.28
N ASP A 11 -5.49 -6.08 46.36
CA ASP A 11 -5.94 -6.15 47.75
C ASP A 11 -7.19 -5.27 47.94
N THR A 12 -8.22 -5.82 48.60
CA THR A 12 -9.37 -5.05 49.09
C THR A 12 -9.20 -4.82 50.58
N THR A 13 -9.15 -3.54 50.93
CA THR A 13 -9.00 -2.99 52.27
C THR A 13 -10.28 -3.12 53.08
N SER A 14 -10.11 -3.55 54.33
CA SER A 14 -11.02 -3.47 55.46
C SER A 14 -11.77 -2.13 55.53
N THR A 15 -13.10 -2.20 55.64
CA THR A 15 -13.94 -1.08 56.11
C THR A 15 -14.64 -1.54 57.38
N GLU A 16 -14.42 -0.76 58.43
CA GLU A 16 -14.90 -0.92 59.80
C GLU A 16 -16.43 -0.81 59.86
N VAL A 17 -17.06 -1.66 60.67
CA VAL A 17 -18.47 -1.57 61.05
C VAL A 17 -18.49 -1.10 62.50
N ASP A 18 -19.05 0.10 62.71
CA ASP A 18 -19.39 0.62 64.04
C ASP A 18 -20.67 -0.07 64.52
N GLU A 19 -20.58 -0.72 65.68
CA GLU A 19 -21.70 -1.22 66.46
C GLU A 19 -22.31 -0.07 67.29
N VAL A 20 -23.64 0.03 67.27
CA VAL A 20 -24.42 0.74 68.31
C VAL A 20 -25.53 -0.20 68.76
N GLU A 21 -25.53 -0.45 70.07
CA GLU A 21 -26.49 -1.22 70.84
C GLU A 21 -27.89 -0.60 70.82
N ASP A 22 -28.94 -1.43 70.82
CA ASP A 22 -30.06 -1.28 71.76
C ASP A 22 -30.90 -2.56 71.80
N GLY A 23 -31.24 -3.00 73.01
CA GLY A 23 -31.96 -4.24 73.30
C GLY A 23 -33.48 -4.11 73.27
N ASN A 24 -34.17 -5.25 73.13
CA ASN A 24 -35.25 -5.72 74.02
C ASN A 24 -35.92 -6.99 73.44
N GLU A 25 -35.99 -7.99 74.32
CA GLU A 25 -36.98 -9.06 74.54
C GLU A 25 -38.00 -9.45 73.44
N GLU A 26 -37.96 -10.75 73.12
CA GLU A 26 -39.07 -11.70 72.86
C GLU A 26 -40.24 -11.25 71.95
N ASP A 27 -40.10 -11.59 70.66
CA ASP A 27 -41.10 -12.35 69.91
C ASP A 27 -40.32 -13.05 68.78
N ASP A 28 -40.26 -14.38 68.76
CA ASP A 28 -39.76 -15.16 67.63
C ASP A 28 -40.70 -14.95 66.43
N LEU A 29 -40.53 -13.82 65.74
CA LEU A 29 -40.96 -13.65 64.36
C LEU A 29 -40.19 -14.69 63.56
N LEU A 30 -40.82 -15.86 63.35
CA LEU A 30 -40.38 -16.87 62.39
C LEU A 30 -40.21 -16.17 61.04
N VAL A 31 -38.99 -15.74 60.74
CA VAL A 31 -38.64 -15.20 59.43
C VAL A 31 -38.95 -16.31 58.45
N LEU A 32 -39.89 -16.07 57.54
CA LEU A 32 -40.21 -16.97 56.43
C LEU A 32 -38.92 -17.15 55.64
N LYS A 33 -38.26 -18.29 55.88
CA LYS A 33 -37.08 -18.74 55.17
C LYS A 33 -37.46 -20.01 54.42
N ASP A 34 -37.09 -20.05 53.16
CA ASP A 34 -37.28 -21.24 52.34
C ASP A 34 -36.23 -22.29 52.70
N VAL A 35 -36.70 -23.47 53.09
CA VAL A 35 -35.89 -24.66 53.34
C VAL A 35 -35.89 -25.51 52.08
N THR A 36 -34.70 -25.78 51.54
CA THR A 36 -34.51 -26.64 50.38
C THR A 36 -34.42 -28.09 50.82
N VAL A 37 -35.44 -28.89 50.51
CA VAL A 37 -35.46 -30.32 50.79
C VAL A 37 -34.96 -31.09 49.57
N LYS A 38 -33.95 -31.94 49.77
CA LYS A 38 -33.34 -32.81 48.76
C LYS A 38 -33.83 -34.25 48.98
N PHE A 39 -34.69 -34.71 48.10
CA PHE A 39 -35.23 -36.07 48.08
C PHE A 39 -34.32 -36.99 47.30
N ARG A 40 -33.74 -37.98 47.96
CA ARG A 40 -33.01 -39.06 47.30
C ARG A 40 -34.00 -40.14 46.89
N VAL A 41 -33.97 -40.47 45.61
CA VAL A 41 -34.83 -41.45 44.95
C VAL A 41 -33.96 -42.59 44.41
N LEU A 42 -34.37 -43.84 44.66
CA LEU A 42 -33.70 -45.05 44.16
C LEU A 42 -32.17 -45.08 44.46
N LYS A 43 -31.76 -44.49 45.59
CA LYS A 43 -30.37 -44.41 46.10
C LYS A 43 -29.33 -43.69 45.21
N SER A 44 -29.68 -43.24 44.01
CA SER A 44 -28.73 -42.60 43.08
C SER A 44 -29.20 -41.27 42.48
N GLN A 45 -30.51 -41.01 42.47
CA GLN A 45 -31.08 -39.80 41.89
C GLN A 45 -31.53 -38.85 42.99
N ILE A 46 -31.35 -37.55 42.80
CA ILE A 46 -31.69 -36.52 43.80
C ILE A 46 -32.63 -35.50 43.15
N VAL A 47 -33.74 -35.25 43.82
CA VAL A 47 -34.77 -34.28 43.43
C VAL A 47 -34.84 -33.21 44.51
N THR A 48 -34.73 -31.94 44.15
CA THR A 48 -34.68 -30.84 45.11
C THR A 48 -35.89 -29.93 44.98
N HIS A 49 -36.49 -29.54 46.11
CA HIS A 49 -37.56 -28.55 46.12
C HIS A 49 -37.48 -27.65 47.36
N ALA A 50 -37.81 -26.38 47.18
CA ALA A 50 -37.85 -25.41 48.27
C ALA A 50 -39.27 -25.35 48.87
N TYR A 51 -39.35 -25.40 50.19
CA TYR A 51 -40.59 -25.25 50.95
C TYR A 51 -40.39 -24.20 52.04
N PRO A 52 -41.43 -23.43 52.41
CA PRO A 52 -41.36 -22.58 53.58
C PRO A 52 -41.07 -23.40 54.85
N ASN A 53 -40.23 -22.89 55.75
CA ASN A 53 -39.88 -23.54 57.02
C ASN A 53 -41.07 -23.94 57.91
N ILE A 54 -42.24 -23.30 57.74
CA ILE A 54 -43.48 -23.56 58.50
C ILE A 54 -44.17 -24.86 58.05
N TYR A 55 -43.86 -25.38 56.86
CA TYR A 55 -44.53 -26.55 56.30
C TYR A 55 -44.30 -27.80 57.16
N THR A 56 -45.37 -28.57 57.35
CA THR A 56 -45.33 -29.87 58.00
C THR A 56 -44.89 -30.97 57.02
N ILE A 57 -44.38 -32.07 57.56
CA ILE A 57 -43.95 -33.22 56.74
C ILE A 57 -45.14 -33.83 55.99
N GLU A 58 -46.36 -33.79 56.54
CA GLU A 58 -47.58 -34.18 55.83
C GLU A 58 -47.81 -33.32 54.57
N GLU A 59 -47.63 -32.00 54.68
CA GLU A 59 -47.80 -31.07 53.57
C GLU A 59 -46.73 -31.28 52.49
N VAL A 60 -45.48 -31.55 52.91
CA VAL A 60 -44.38 -31.91 52.00
C VAL A 60 -44.68 -33.24 51.28
N LYS A 61 -45.17 -34.27 51.99
CA LYS A 61 -45.60 -35.55 51.38
C LYS A 61 -46.73 -35.34 50.39
N LYS A 62 -47.70 -34.46 50.70
CA LYS A 62 -48.84 -34.16 49.84
C LYS A 62 -48.44 -33.44 48.56
N ASP A 63 -47.47 -32.53 48.64
CA ASP A 63 -46.94 -31.84 47.46
C ASP A 63 -46.14 -32.80 46.56
N ILE A 64 -45.26 -33.61 47.15
CA ILE A 64 -44.50 -34.64 46.42
C ILE A 64 -45.42 -35.69 45.80
N SER A 65 -46.44 -36.12 46.54
CA SER A 65 -47.49 -37.02 46.05
C SER A 65 -48.12 -36.52 44.77
N LYS A 66 -48.41 -35.21 44.67
CA LYS A 66 -48.94 -34.61 43.43
C LYS A 66 -47.92 -34.62 42.30
N LYS A 67 -46.65 -34.25 42.58
CA LYS A 67 -45.59 -34.17 41.56
C LYS A 67 -45.25 -35.54 40.96
N PHE A 68 -45.21 -36.58 41.78
CA PHE A 68 -44.99 -37.96 41.35
C PHE A 68 -46.28 -38.71 40.95
N GLN A 69 -47.46 -38.13 41.18
CA GLN A 69 -48.78 -38.75 40.94
C GLN A 69 -49.00 -40.06 41.71
N ILE A 70 -48.45 -40.16 42.92
CA ILE A 70 -48.53 -41.34 43.79
C ILE A 70 -49.35 -40.96 45.04
N PRO A 71 -50.37 -41.74 45.45
CA PRO A 71 -51.12 -41.47 46.68
C PRO A 71 -50.21 -41.37 47.91
N THR A 72 -50.47 -40.38 48.78
CA THR A 72 -49.67 -40.11 50.00
C THR A 72 -49.50 -41.33 50.91
N LYS A 73 -50.49 -42.23 50.94
CA LYS A 73 -50.44 -43.50 51.71
C LYS A 73 -49.25 -44.41 51.37
N PHE A 74 -48.64 -44.21 50.20
CA PHE A 74 -47.53 -45.05 49.73
C PHE A 74 -46.16 -44.39 49.87
N LEU A 75 -46.08 -43.12 50.29
CA LEU A 75 -44.83 -42.39 50.38
C LEU A 75 -44.32 -42.34 51.82
N ILE A 76 -43.07 -42.75 52.00
CA ILE A 76 -42.36 -42.69 53.28
C ILE A 76 -41.18 -41.74 53.10
N LEU A 77 -41.10 -40.74 53.97
CA LEU A 77 -39.94 -39.84 54.07
C LEU A 77 -39.10 -40.27 55.27
N ARG A 78 -37.80 -40.42 55.05
CA ARG A 78 -36.80 -40.67 56.10
C ARG A 78 -35.73 -39.60 56.03
N GLU A 79 -35.22 -39.19 57.17
CA GLU A 79 -34.03 -38.34 57.20
C GLU A 79 -32.78 -39.20 57.01
N ASN A 80 -31.80 -38.74 56.24
CA ASN A 80 -30.61 -39.53 55.91
C ASN A 80 -29.76 -39.90 57.16
N SER A 81 -29.97 -39.21 58.29
CA SER A 81 -29.32 -39.42 59.59
C SER A 81 -30.03 -40.44 60.50
N SER A 82 -31.28 -40.83 60.20
CA SER A 82 -32.12 -41.67 61.07
C SER A 82 -32.88 -42.77 60.30
N GLU A 83 -32.86 -44.01 60.80
CA GLU A 83 -33.60 -45.13 60.18
C GLU A 83 -35.12 -45.06 60.41
N LYS A 84 -35.61 -44.17 61.29
CA LYS A 84 -37.04 -44.05 61.59
C LYS A 84 -37.75 -43.15 60.56
N PRO A 85 -38.98 -43.51 60.12
CA PRO A 85 -39.78 -42.63 59.28
C PRO A 85 -40.15 -41.36 60.04
N LEU A 86 -40.12 -40.23 59.33
CA LEU A 86 -40.48 -38.93 59.90
C LEU A 86 -41.98 -38.85 60.21
N GLU A 87 -42.32 -38.33 61.38
CA GLU A 87 -43.71 -38.14 61.83
C GLU A 87 -44.38 -36.99 61.07
N ASP A 88 -45.64 -37.19 60.67
CA ASP A 88 -46.36 -36.28 59.76
C ASP A 88 -46.59 -34.87 60.35
N GLY A 89 -46.64 -34.74 61.69
CA GLY A 89 -46.89 -33.48 62.39
C GLY A 89 -45.67 -32.59 62.63
N LEU A 90 -44.46 -33.07 62.32
CA LEU A 90 -43.22 -32.28 62.48
C LEU A 90 -43.15 -31.18 61.42
N ARG A 91 -42.62 -30.01 61.79
CA ARG A 91 -42.37 -28.91 60.85
C ARG A 91 -40.97 -29.03 60.27
N LEU A 92 -40.77 -28.53 59.04
CA LEU A 92 -39.46 -28.50 58.41
C LEU A 92 -38.43 -27.69 59.21
N PHE A 93 -38.87 -26.67 59.93
CA PHE A 93 -38.02 -25.94 60.88
C PHE A 93 -37.39 -26.86 61.92
N ASP A 94 -38.17 -27.79 62.50
CA ASP A 94 -37.71 -28.67 63.57
C ASP A 94 -36.79 -29.80 63.06
N VAL A 95 -36.75 -30.02 61.74
CA VAL A 95 -35.91 -31.03 61.08
C VAL A 95 -34.65 -30.41 60.47
N CYS A 96 -34.64 -29.09 60.25
CA CYS A 96 -33.56 -28.38 59.57
C CYS A 96 -32.56 -27.78 60.56
N ASP A 97 -31.63 -28.59 61.06
CA ASP A 97 -30.60 -28.18 62.04
C ASP A 97 -29.42 -27.38 61.46
N ASN A 98 -29.50 -26.89 60.20
CA ASN A 98 -28.39 -26.17 59.56
C ASN A 98 -28.70 -24.74 59.12
N ASP A 99 -27.70 -23.86 59.25
CA ASP A 99 -27.76 -22.44 58.84
C ASP A 99 -27.96 -22.25 57.33
N TYR A 100 -27.75 -23.31 56.55
CA TYR A 100 -27.87 -23.31 55.10
C TYR A 100 -29.30 -23.58 54.60
N GLY A 101 -30.22 -23.98 55.48
CA GLY A 101 -31.61 -24.24 55.13
C GLY A 101 -31.78 -25.42 54.16
N ILE A 102 -30.98 -26.48 54.29
CA ILE A 102 -31.01 -27.65 53.38
C ILE A 102 -31.28 -28.94 54.18
N VAL A 103 -32.31 -29.71 53.81
CA VAL A 103 -32.61 -31.00 54.47
C VAL A 103 -32.51 -32.14 53.47
N ASP A 104 -31.72 -33.18 53.78
CA ASP A 104 -31.57 -34.39 52.96
C ASP A 104 -32.53 -35.48 53.45
N MET A 105 -33.49 -35.86 52.60
CA MET A 105 -34.49 -36.90 52.89
C MET A 105 -34.43 -38.04 51.86
N ASP A 106 -34.58 -39.29 52.30
CA ASP A 106 -34.81 -40.43 51.42
C ASP A 106 -36.33 -40.58 51.18
N LEU A 107 -36.73 -40.66 49.90
CA LEU A 107 -38.11 -40.87 49.46
C LEU A 107 -38.29 -42.33 49.06
N GLU A 108 -38.99 -43.10 49.89
CA GLU A 108 -39.22 -44.54 49.71
C GLU A 108 -40.70 -44.86 49.54
N LEU A 109 -40.99 -46.00 48.90
CA LEU A 109 -42.33 -46.55 48.79
C LEU A 109 -42.61 -47.52 49.94
N ALA A 110 -43.81 -47.45 50.53
CA ALA A 110 -44.30 -48.43 51.49
C ALA A 110 -44.46 -49.82 50.84
N ASP A 111 -44.36 -50.89 51.63
CA ASP A 111 -44.47 -52.27 51.12
C ASP A 111 -45.83 -52.55 50.44
N SER A 112 -46.90 -51.86 50.88
CA SER A 112 -48.23 -51.90 50.28
C SER A 112 -48.30 -51.33 48.86
N ALA A 113 -47.30 -50.55 48.42
CA ALA A 113 -47.22 -50.05 47.04
C ALA A 113 -46.85 -51.14 46.02
N ARG A 114 -46.19 -52.23 46.47
CA ARG A 114 -45.83 -53.37 45.61
C ARG A 114 -47.06 -54.17 45.17
N GLU A 115 -48.10 -54.21 46.01
CA GLU A 115 -49.34 -54.93 45.72
C GLU A 115 -50.18 -54.19 44.66
N GLU A 116 -50.11 -52.86 44.60
CA GLU A 116 -50.81 -52.02 43.61
C GLU A 116 -49.95 -51.70 42.35
N ASN A 117 -48.77 -52.31 42.19
CA ASN A 117 -47.84 -52.10 41.07
C ASN A 117 -47.37 -50.64 40.87
N ILE A 118 -47.27 -49.86 41.94
CA ILE A 118 -46.85 -48.45 41.88
C ILE A 118 -45.31 -48.37 41.86
N ARG A 119 -44.76 -47.53 40.99
CA ARG A 119 -43.32 -47.30 40.84
C ARG A 119 -42.98 -45.83 41.02
N LEU A 120 -41.86 -45.57 41.67
CA LEU A 120 -41.35 -44.22 41.88
C LEU A 120 -40.42 -43.87 40.71
N GLU A 121 -40.97 -43.20 39.68
CA GLU A 121 -40.25 -42.87 38.46
C GLU A 121 -39.91 -41.36 38.40
N PRO A 122 -38.62 -40.98 38.49
CA PRO A 122 -38.18 -39.58 38.47
C PRO A 122 -38.56 -38.79 37.22
N GLN A 123 -38.74 -39.47 36.08
CA GLN A 123 -39.16 -38.84 34.83
C GLN A 123 -40.55 -38.19 34.96
N VAL A 124 -41.46 -38.76 35.75
CA VAL A 124 -42.80 -38.18 35.99
C VAL A 124 -42.70 -36.84 36.71
N TYR A 125 -41.77 -36.73 37.67
CA TYR A 125 -41.50 -35.48 38.39
C TYR A 125 -41.03 -34.37 37.44
N TYR A 126 -40.07 -34.66 36.57
CA TYR A 126 -39.51 -33.65 35.64
C TYR A 126 -40.44 -33.32 34.48
N ASN A 127 -41.23 -34.27 33.98
CA ASN A 127 -42.21 -34.02 32.92
C ASN A 127 -43.34 -33.08 33.38
N ASN A 128 -43.70 -33.13 34.67
CA ASN A 128 -44.72 -32.27 35.26
C ASN A 128 -44.16 -30.90 35.69
N TYR A 129 -42.85 -30.68 35.59
CA TYR A 129 -42.21 -29.41 35.93
C TYR A 129 -42.31 -28.44 34.74
N SER A 130 -43.38 -27.66 34.71
CA SER A 130 -43.52 -26.56 33.73
C SER A 130 -42.56 -25.44 34.10
N LEU A 131 -41.54 -25.20 33.27
CA LEU A 131 -40.76 -23.97 33.34
C LEU A 131 -41.66 -22.79 32.94
N PRO A 132 -41.50 -21.60 33.55
CA PRO A 132 -42.24 -20.42 33.11
C PRO A 132 -41.72 -19.98 31.74
N ASP A 133 -42.62 -19.78 30.78
CA ASP A 133 -42.28 -19.34 29.41
C ASP A 133 -41.70 -17.93 29.38
N ILE A 134 -41.94 -17.12 30.41
CA ILE A 134 -41.50 -15.74 30.50
C ILE A 134 -40.94 -15.48 31.89
N ILE A 135 -39.72 -14.95 31.97
CA ILE A 135 -39.15 -14.41 33.20
C ILE A 135 -38.78 -12.94 32.99
N THR A 136 -38.99 -12.12 34.02
CA THR A 136 -38.49 -10.74 34.06
C THR A 136 -37.15 -10.70 34.77
N VAL A 137 -36.10 -10.35 34.04
CA VAL A 137 -34.73 -10.25 34.56
C VAL A 137 -34.39 -8.77 34.78
N HIS A 138 -34.10 -8.41 36.01
CA HIS A 138 -33.65 -7.07 36.38
C HIS A 138 -32.15 -6.92 36.09
N ILE A 139 -31.77 -6.07 35.14
CA ILE A 139 -30.36 -5.81 34.79
C ILE A 139 -29.93 -4.42 35.30
N PRO A 140 -28.89 -4.34 36.14
CA PRO A 140 -28.30 -3.05 36.54
C PRO A 140 -27.55 -2.43 35.36
N ALA A 141 -27.68 -1.10 35.18
CA ALA A 141 -27.06 -0.41 34.06
C ALA A 141 -25.57 -0.14 34.33
N ASP A 142 -24.67 -0.79 33.57
CA ASP A 142 -23.26 -0.40 33.53
C ASP A 142 -23.13 0.99 32.90
N GLY A 143 -22.43 1.90 33.59
CA GLY A 143 -22.41 3.36 33.38
C GLY A 143 -21.83 3.90 32.07
N THR A 144 -22.17 3.32 30.92
CA THR A 144 -21.72 3.77 29.58
C THR A 144 -22.88 3.99 28.58
N GLY A 145 -24.07 4.34 29.07
CA GLY A 145 -25.19 4.83 28.25
C GLY A 145 -25.61 6.25 28.63
N PRO A 146 -25.99 7.12 27.68
CA PRO A 146 -26.60 8.41 28.00
C PRO A 146 -28.04 8.17 28.50
N GLU A 147 -28.40 8.87 29.58
CA GLU A 147 -29.72 8.91 30.25
C GLU A 147 -30.01 7.82 31.33
N GLY A 148 -29.45 8.04 32.53
CA GLY A 148 -30.20 8.19 33.79
C GLY A 148 -31.32 7.23 34.22
N ARG A 149 -31.45 6.00 33.69
CA ARG A 149 -32.37 4.98 34.21
C ARG A 149 -31.62 3.93 35.04
N ALA A 150 -32.00 3.78 36.30
CA ALA A 150 -31.26 3.05 37.34
C ALA A 150 -31.27 1.50 37.21
N SER A 151 -32.11 0.91 36.38
CA SER A 151 -32.12 -0.52 36.04
C SER A 151 -33.07 -0.73 34.86
N ARG A 152 -32.95 -1.87 34.17
CA ARG A 152 -33.89 -2.26 33.10
C ARG A 152 -34.40 -3.67 33.36
N ASP A 153 -35.72 -3.81 33.31
CA ASP A 153 -36.41 -5.09 33.46
C ASP A 153 -36.60 -5.66 32.06
N LEU A 154 -35.91 -6.76 31.79
CA LEU A 154 -35.98 -7.46 30.52
C LEU A 154 -36.92 -8.65 30.66
N VAL A 155 -38.02 -8.60 29.90
CA VAL A 155 -38.90 -9.74 29.69
C VAL A 155 -38.17 -10.70 28.76
N VAL A 156 -37.74 -11.84 29.28
CA VAL A 156 -37.04 -12.89 28.54
C VAL A 156 -38.01 -14.05 28.35
N GLU A 157 -38.28 -14.38 27.09
CA GLU A 157 -38.99 -15.61 26.73
C GLU A 157 -38.01 -16.79 26.83
N ILE A 158 -38.35 -17.80 27.63
CA ILE A 158 -37.58 -19.03 27.77
C ILE A 158 -38.14 -20.06 26.80
N GLU A 159 -37.37 -20.35 25.75
CA GLU A 159 -37.71 -21.44 24.84
C GLU A 159 -37.09 -22.75 25.35
N ASN A 160 -37.92 -23.70 25.80
CA ASN A 160 -37.44 -25.01 26.24
C ASN A 160 -37.10 -25.92 25.05
N GLN A 161 -35.92 -25.74 24.47
CA GLN A 161 -35.35 -26.67 23.49
C GLN A 161 -34.45 -27.70 24.19
N ALA A 162 -35.03 -28.55 25.03
CA ALA A 162 -34.30 -29.66 25.63
C ALA A 162 -33.80 -30.61 24.52
N ILE A 163 -32.50 -30.53 24.20
CA ILE A 163 -31.86 -31.42 23.24
C ILE A 163 -31.55 -32.74 23.95
N ILE A 164 -32.04 -33.85 23.41
CA ILE A 164 -31.57 -35.18 23.78
C ILE A 164 -30.14 -35.30 23.25
N LYS A 165 -29.16 -35.38 24.17
CA LYS A 165 -27.74 -35.48 23.80
C LYS A 165 -27.54 -36.73 22.91
N PRO A 166 -27.06 -36.57 21.65
CA PRO A 166 -26.76 -37.71 20.81
C PRO A 166 -25.54 -38.47 21.36
N PHE A 167 -25.53 -39.80 21.24
CA PHE A 167 -24.37 -40.61 21.64
C PHE A 167 -23.24 -40.43 20.61
N VAL A 168 -22.32 -39.51 20.88
CA VAL A 168 -21.15 -39.22 20.02
C VAL A 168 -19.92 -40.06 20.41
N GLY A 169 -19.95 -40.68 21.59
CA GLY A 169 -18.86 -41.50 22.15
C GLY A 169 -19.08 -41.75 23.64
N GLY A 170 -18.50 -42.84 24.17
CA GLY A 170 -18.59 -43.21 25.58
C GLY A 170 -18.74 -44.72 25.80
N TYR A 171 -19.20 -45.13 26.98
CA TYR A 171 -19.35 -46.53 27.39
C TYR A 171 -20.74 -46.83 27.93
N VAL A 172 -21.24 -48.04 27.68
CA VAL A 172 -22.54 -48.51 28.19
C VAL A 172 -22.28 -49.62 29.19
N ASP A 173 -22.76 -49.46 30.42
CA ASP A 173 -22.75 -50.53 31.40
C ASP A 173 -23.76 -51.61 30.98
N LYS A 174 -23.30 -52.86 30.82
CA LYS A 174 -24.12 -53.96 30.32
C LYS A 174 -25.19 -54.43 31.30
N ILE A 175 -24.98 -54.21 32.61
CA ILE A 175 -25.89 -54.69 33.66
C ILE A 175 -27.00 -53.68 33.88
N THR A 176 -26.64 -52.40 34.07
CA THR A 176 -27.60 -51.33 34.33
C THR A 176 -28.17 -50.71 33.05
N LYS A 177 -27.56 -50.99 31.88
CA LYS A 177 -27.83 -50.35 30.59
C LYS A 177 -27.64 -48.82 30.60
N THR A 178 -26.91 -48.30 31.58
CA THR A 178 -26.67 -46.86 31.70
C THR A 178 -25.62 -46.43 30.68
N GLU A 179 -25.93 -45.40 29.89
CA GLU A 179 -25.02 -44.80 28.91
C GLU A 179 -24.19 -43.70 29.57
N TYR A 180 -22.87 -43.84 29.54
CA TYR A 180 -21.92 -42.81 29.92
C TYR A 180 -21.40 -42.13 28.66
N HIS A 181 -21.65 -40.84 28.50
CA HIS A 181 -21.30 -40.08 27.31
C HIS A 181 -20.01 -39.27 27.53
N ASP A 182 -19.12 -39.22 26.54
CA ASP A 182 -17.93 -38.37 26.56
C ASP A 182 -18.29 -36.86 26.58
N ALA A 183 -17.31 -36.02 26.94
CA ALA A 183 -17.50 -34.57 27.02
C ALA A 183 -17.98 -34.00 25.67
N PHE A 184 -19.11 -33.29 25.71
CA PHE A 184 -19.76 -32.68 24.54
C PHE A 184 -20.05 -31.22 24.86
N THR A 185 -19.70 -30.32 23.95
CA THR A 185 -20.00 -28.89 24.09
C THR A 185 -21.40 -28.59 23.56
N GLN A 186 -22.26 -28.06 24.43
CA GLN A 186 -23.66 -27.73 24.12
C GLN A 186 -23.80 -26.64 23.04
N THR A 187 -22.82 -25.74 22.95
CA THR A 187 -22.74 -24.73 21.91
C THR A 187 -21.80 -25.22 20.80
N GLY A 188 -22.36 -25.39 19.59
CA GLY A 188 -21.55 -25.56 18.39
C GLY A 188 -20.63 -24.35 18.16
N PRO A 189 -19.63 -24.45 17.26
CA PRO A 189 -18.79 -23.32 16.92
C PRO A 189 -19.65 -22.13 16.46
N PRO A 190 -19.29 -20.89 16.84
CA PRO A 190 -20.05 -19.71 16.43
C PRO A 190 -20.17 -19.63 14.91
N LEU A 191 -21.35 -19.25 14.42
CA LEU A 191 -21.61 -19.07 13.00
C LEU A 191 -20.59 -18.10 12.38
N GLU A 192 -19.98 -18.50 11.27
CA GLU A 192 -18.99 -17.68 10.56
C GLU A 192 -19.60 -16.33 10.13
N ARG A 193 -18.98 -15.23 10.56
CA ARG A 193 -19.45 -13.86 10.29
C ARG A 193 -19.16 -13.36 8.86
N ILE A 194 -18.46 -14.15 8.04
CA ILE A 194 -18.03 -13.75 6.70
C ILE A 194 -18.94 -14.41 5.67
N LYS A 195 -19.61 -13.61 4.83
CA LYS A 195 -20.42 -14.10 3.71
C LYS A 195 -19.51 -14.77 2.67
N PHE A 196 -19.90 -15.98 2.27
CA PHE A 196 -19.14 -16.89 1.42
C PHE A 196 -18.95 -16.34 -0.01
N ASP A 197 -17.72 -15.93 -0.37
CA ASP A 197 -17.38 -15.37 -1.69
C ASP A 197 -16.80 -16.42 -2.67
N GLY A 198 -17.06 -17.71 -2.42
CA GLY A 198 -16.67 -18.80 -3.33
C GLY A 198 -15.16 -19.08 -3.43
N ILE A 199 -14.34 -18.49 -2.57
CA ILE A 199 -12.90 -18.75 -2.51
C ILE A 199 -12.63 -19.86 -1.49
N LEU A 200 -12.60 -21.10 -1.95
CA LEU A 200 -12.10 -22.23 -1.16
C LEU A 200 -10.58 -22.14 -1.08
N SER A 201 -10.06 -21.63 0.04
CA SER A 201 -8.65 -21.83 0.39
C SER A 201 -8.46 -23.30 0.81
N ARG A 202 -7.51 -23.99 0.16
CA ARG A 202 -7.05 -25.33 0.54
C ARG A 202 -5.76 -25.23 1.36
N ASP A 203 -5.73 -24.30 2.31
CA ASP A 203 -4.57 -24.15 3.19
C ASP A 203 -4.58 -25.28 4.22
N THR A 204 -3.69 -26.26 4.02
CA THR A 204 -3.40 -27.30 4.99
C THR A 204 -2.24 -26.84 5.87
N GLN A 205 -2.42 -26.88 7.19
CA GLN A 205 -1.33 -26.65 8.13
C GLN A 205 -0.30 -27.78 7.99
N THR A 206 0.84 -27.51 7.38
CA THR A 206 1.96 -28.46 7.31
C THR A 206 2.70 -28.44 8.64
N VAL A 207 2.55 -29.50 9.44
CA VAL A 207 3.29 -29.70 10.70
C VAL A 207 4.43 -30.68 10.47
N GLU A 208 5.61 -30.41 11.04
CA GLU A 208 6.68 -31.40 11.14
C GLU A 208 6.38 -32.36 12.30
N GLU A 209 5.90 -33.56 11.99
CA GLU A 209 5.71 -34.61 12.98
C GLU A 209 7.07 -35.16 13.44
N LYS A 210 7.31 -35.10 14.76
CA LYS A 210 8.49 -35.69 15.40
C LYS A 210 8.02 -36.77 16.37
N ALA A 211 8.33 -38.02 16.06
CA ALA A 211 8.08 -39.13 16.97
C ALA A 211 9.03 -39.02 18.19
N ILE A 212 8.46 -39.12 19.38
CA ILE A 212 9.20 -39.18 20.65
C ILE A 212 8.94 -40.57 21.22
N GLU A 213 10.00 -41.37 21.33
CA GLU A 213 9.93 -42.67 21.99
C GLU A 213 10.01 -42.48 23.52
N ILE A 214 9.13 -43.16 24.25
CA ILE A 214 9.08 -43.13 25.71
C ILE A 214 9.33 -44.55 26.20
N ASP A 215 10.32 -44.72 27.07
CA ASP A 215 10.63 -46.02 27.66
C ASP A 215 9.84 -46.21 28.95
N THR A 216 9.25 -47.40 29.15
CA THR A 216 8.48 -47.74 30.35
C THR A 216 9.30 -48.61 31.28
N PRO A 217 9.27 -48.40 32.61
CA PRO A 217 10.00 -49.24 33.56
C PRO A 217 9.58 -50.71 33.41
N ARG A 218 10.57 -51.60 33.36
CA ARG A 218 10.36 -53.03 33.21
C ARG A 218 10.92 -53.76 34.44
N ASP A 219 10.02 -54.38 35.19
CA ASP A 219 10.40 -55.18 36.36
C ASP A 219 10.77 -56.60 35.94
N GLN A 220 11.82 -57.13 36.57
CA GLN A 220 12.21 -58.53 36.47
C GLN A 220 12.38 -59.10 37.88
N ALA A 221 11.72 -60.23 38.15
CA ALA A 221 11.88 -60.96 39.38
C ALA A 221 12.77 -62.19 39.12
N THR A 222 13.75 -62.40 40.00
CA THR A 222 14.57 -63.61 40.02
C THR A 222 14.22 -64.41 41.27
N VAL A 223 14.14 -65.74 41.12
CA VAL A 223 13.91 -66.66 42.23
C VAL A 223 15.18 -67.47 42.43
N ASN A 224 15.71 -67.44 43.65
CA ASN A 224 16.89 -68.24 44.02
C ASN A 224 16.43 -69.67 44.34
N TYR A 225 17.08 -70.67 43.74
CA TYR A 225 16.88 -72.07 44.09
C TYR A 225 17.89 -72.47 45.18
N GLY A 226 17.40 -72.75 46.39
CA GLY A 226 18.16 -73.32 47.50
C GLY A 226 17.35 -74.37 48.28
N GLU A 227 17.95 -74.96 49.33
CA GLU A 227 17.36 -76.05 50.12
C GLU A 227 15.97 -75.72 50.71
N ALA A 228 15.69 -74.46 51.04
CA ALA A 228 14.39 -74.03 51.59
C ALA A 228 13.26 -73.86 50.53
N THR A 229 13.57 -74.00 49.23
CA THR A 229 12.64 -73.74 48.11
C THR A 229 12.34 -74.98 47.25
N GLU A 230 12.83 -76.15 47.65
CA GLU A 230 12.64 -77.42 46.93
C GLU A 230 11.17 -77.90 46.85
N HIS A 231 10.27 -77.31 47.65
CA HIS A 231 8.86 -77.65 47.67
C HIS A 231 7.98 -76.78 46.74
N PHE A 232 8.56 -75.82 46.01
CA PHE A 232 7.85 -74.98 45.03
C PHE A 232 8.31 -75.28 43.60
N TYR A 233 7.36 -75.59 42.72
CA TYR A 233 7.64 -75.86 41.30
C TYR A 233 7.69 -74.55 40.50
N ALA A 234 8.89 -74.18 40.05
CA ALA A 234 9.09 -73.12 39.06
C ALA A 234 9.69 -73.74 37.77
N SER A 235 9.13 -73.37 36.61
CA SER A 235 9.45 -73.97 35.32
C SER A 235 10.81 -73.48 34.81
N ARG A 236 11.72 -74.42 34.50
CA ARG A 236 13.06 -74.18 33.93
C ARG A 236 13.10 -74.22 32.39
N TYR A 237 11.96 -74.37 31.74
CA TYR A 237 11.89 -74.67 30.30
C TYR A 237 12.38 -73.52 29.40
N THR A 238 12.30 -72.27 29.88
CA THR A 238 12.74 -71.07 29.14
C THR A 238 14.16 -70.61 29.50
N ASP A 239 14.81 -71.28 30.45
CA ASP A 239 16.12 -70.87 30.94
C ASP A 239 17.22 -71.19 29.91
N ARG A 240 18.23 -70.33 29.81
CA ARG A 240 19.36 -70.50 28.90
C ARG A 240 20.66 -70.55 29.68
N VAL A 241 21.44 -71.61 29.49
CA VAL A 241 22.80 -71.71 30.01
C VAL A 241 23.75 -70.99 29.05
N ILE A 242 24.42 -69.95 29.52
CA ILE A 242 25.36 -69.15 28.73
C ILE A 242 26.77 -69.40 29.26
N VAL A 243 27.71 -69.74 28.37
CA VAL A 243 29.13 -69.87 28.71
C VAL A 243 29.77 -68.47 28.72
N ALA A 244 30.44 -68.12 29.82
CA ALA A 244 31.11 -66.84 29.96
C ALA A 244 32.18 -66.65 28.87
N ARG A 245 32.13 -65.53 28.17
CA ARG A 245 33.22 -65.09 27.28
C ARG A 245 34.33 -64.43 28.08
N LYS A 246 35.48 -64.17 27.45
CA LYS A 246 36.54 -63.35 28.04
C LYS A 246 35.94 -62.03 28.53
N TYR A 247 36.07 -61.79 29.82
CA TYR A 247 35.66 -60.52 30.42
C TYR A 247 36.59 -59.42 29.92
N GLU A 248 36.00 -58.34 29.44
CA GLU A 248 36.73 -57.12 29.10
C GLU A 248 36.53 -56.12 30.23
N SER A 249 37.63 -55.65 30.80
CA SER A 249 37.58 -54.58 31.78
C SER A 249 37.11 -53.26 31.14
N TYR A 250 36.52 -52.38 31.93
CA TYR A 250 36.10 -51.06 31.46
C TYR A 250 37.26 -50.27 30.82
N ASP A 251 38.47 -50.40 31.35
CA ASP A 251 39.67 -49.72 30.83
C ASP A 251 40.15 -50.29 29.48
N GLU A 252 39.99 -51.60 29.26
CA GLU A 252 40.29 -52.23 27.96
C GLU A 252 39.24 -51.84 26.91
N MET A 253 37.97 -51.83 27.30
CA MET A 253 36.85 -51.41 26.44
C MET A 253 36.99 -49.96 26.00
N THR A 254 37.30 -49.04 26.93
CA THR A 254 37.47 -47.61 26.63
C THR A 254 38.67 -47.35 25.72
N LYS A 255 39.80 -48.04 25.94
CA LYS A 255 40.98 -47.97 25.07
C LYS A 255 40.72 -48.53 23.66
N ARG A 256 40.01 -49.66 23.54
CA ARG A 256 39.64 -50.24 22.24
C ARG A 256 38.66 -49.35 21.47
N ILE A 257 37.68 -48.77 22.17
CA ILE A 257 36.67 -47.91 21.54
C ILE A 257 37.29 -46.58 21.10
N ASP A 258 38.28 -46.05 21.84
CA ASP A 258 38.95 -44.77 21.61
C ASP A 258 37.95 -43.64 21.29
N LEU A 259 37.09 -43.35 22.27
CA LEU A 259 36.03 -42.36 22.13
C LEU A 259 36.63 -40.97 21.82
N VAL A 260 37.75 -40.63 22.45
CA VAL A 260 38.42 -39.33 22.31
C VAL A 260 39.00 -39.17 20.89
N GLY A 261 39.66 -40.19 20.35
CA GLY A 261 40.15 -40.17 18.98
C GLY A 261 39.04 -40.03 17.95
N LYS A 262 37.93 -40.77 18.13
CA LYS A 262 36.74 -40.67 17.27
C LYS A 262 36.08 -39.30 17.34
N VAL A 263 35.90 -38.73 18.54
CA VAL A 263 35.36 -37.38 18.73
C VAL A 263 36.27 -36.34 18.06
N THR A 264 37.59 -36.45 18.23
CA THR A 264 38.55 -35.54 17.59
C THR A 264 38.49 -35.63 16.07
N LEU A 265 38.34 -36.82 15.51
CA LEU A 265 38.17 -37.03 14.08
C LEU A 265 36.87 -36.38 13.56
N ILE A 266 35.75 -36.57 14.26
CA ILE A 266 34.47 -35.95 13.93
C ILE A 266 34.59 -34.43 13.99
N GLN A 267 35.16 -33.87 15.05
CA GLN A 267 35.35 -32.43 15.22
C GLN A 267 36.24 -31.85 14.10
N ARG A 268 37.34 -32.52 13.74
CA ARG A 268 38.22 -32.09 12.64
C ARG A 268 37.48 -32.06 11.31
N ASN A 269 36.74 -33.12 10.99
CA ASN A 269 35.97 -33.21 9.75
C ASN A 269 34.81 -32.20 9.73
N PHE A 270 34.16 -31.97 10.86
CA PHE A 270 33.09 -30.98 11.00
C PHE A 270 33.62 -29.55 10.81
N ARG A 271 34.76 -29.20 11.43
CA ARG A 271 35.43 -27.90 11.20
C ARG A 271 35.77 -27.71 9.72
N ARG A 272 36.32 -28.73 9.06
CA ARG A 272 36.60 -28.69 7.60
C ARG A 272 35.31 -28.46 6.80
N TYR A 273 34.23 -29.18 7.11
CA TYR A 273 32.93 -29.03 6.45
C TYR A 273 32.39 -27.61 6.62
N MET A 274 32.44 -27.05 7.84
CA MET A 274 32.00 -25.68 8.13
C MET A 274 32.77 -24.65 7.29
N TRP A 275 34.10 -24.79 7.20
CA TRP A 275 34.92 -23.95 6.33
C TRP A 275 34.56 -24.08 4.86
N GLN A 276 34.38 -25.31 4.35
CA GLN A 276 33.98 -25.54 2.97
C GLN A 276 32.59 -24.97 2.65
N LYS A 277 31.64 -25.06 3.59
CA LYS A 277 30.31 -24.47 3.48
C LYS A 277 30.40 -22.95 3.38
N LEU A 278 31.16 -22.32 4.28
CA LEU A 278 31.37 -20.87 4.27
C LEU A 278 32.04 -20.40 2.96
N ILE A 279 33.07 -21.09 2.49
CA ILE A 279 33.71 -20.79 1.21
C ILE A 279 32.72 -20.90 0.05
N LYS A 280 31.86 -21.94 0.03
CA LYS A 280 30.83 -22.11 -1.01
C LYS A 280 29.80 -20.98 -0.97
N GLU A 281 29.33 -20.59 0.21
CA GLU A 281 28.37 -19.50 0.41
C GLU A 281 28.98 -18.16 -0.03
N SER A 282 30.19 -17.82 0.43
CA SER A 282 30.89 -16.59 0.03
C SER A 282 31.19 -16.57 -1.48
N ALA A 283 31.58 -17.70 -2.08
CA ALA A 283 31.80 -17.78 -3.52
C ALA A 283 30.49 -17.64 -4.31
N ALA A 284 29.37 -18.17 -3.82
CA ALA A 284 28.06 -17.98 -4.42
C ALA A 284 27.61 -16.51 -4.36
N GLU A 285 27.81 -15.86 -3.22
CA GLU A 285 27.55 -14.43 -3.03
C GLU A 285 28.42 -13.59 -3.97
N TRP A 286 29.72 -13.85 -4.04
CA TRP A 286 30.64 -13.16 -4.94
C TRP A 286 30.22 -13.32 -6.40
N ARG A 287 29.87 -14.54 -6.85
CA ARG A 287 29.36 -14.77 -8.22
C ARG A 287 28.06 -14.02 -8.49
N ARG A 288 27.15 -13.95 -7.50
CA ARG A 288 25.90 -13.17 -7.61
C ARG A 288 26.20 -11.69 -7.78
N LEU A 289 27.10 -11.12 -6.97
CA LEU A 289 27.52 -9.72 -7.06
C LEU A 289 28.17 -9.41 -8.40
N GLN A 290 29.07 -10.27 -8.89
CA GLN A 290 29.69 -10.15 -10.21
C GLN A 290 28.66 -10.17 -11.36
N LYS A 291 27.69 -11.09 -11.30
CA LYS A 291 26.60 -11.15 -12.29
C LYS A 291 25.76 -9.88 -12.26
N GLU A 292 25.47 -9.35 -11.08
CA GLU A 292 24.71 -8.11 -10.91
C GLU A 292 25.50 -6.89 -11.42
N GLN A 293 26.80 -6.83 -11.16
CA GLN A 293 27.69 -5.80 -11.68
C GLN A 293 27.76 -5.83 -13.20
N LYS A 294 28.02 -6.99 -13.81
CA LYS A 294 28.02 -7.16 -15.27
C LYS A 294 26.68 -6.78 -15.90
N ARG A 295 25.55 -7.13 -15.26
CA ARG A 295 24.21 -6.70 -15.69
C ARG A 295 24.05 -5.17 -15.64
N ARG A 296 24.55 -4.53 -14.58
CA ARG A 296 24.52 -3.06 -14.45
C ARG A 296 25.39 -2.38 -15.49
N GLU A 297 26.59 -2.88 -15.73
CA GLU A 297 27.51 -2.37 -16.76
C GLU A 297 26.93 -2.53 -18.16
N SER A 298 26.38 -3.69 -18.49
CA SER A 298 25.70 -3.92 -19.78
C SER A 298 24.50 -2.99 -20.00
N LYS A 299 23.71 -2.71 -18.95
CA LYS A 299 22.65 -1.69 -19.02
C LYS A 299 23.22 -0.29 -19.26
N ARG A 300 24.35 0.07 -18.66
CA ARG A 300 25.03 1.37 -18.87
C ARG A 300 25.57 1.50 -20.29
N THR A 301 26.24 0.47 -20.81
CA THR A 301 26.78 0.50 -22.18
C THR A 301 25.65 0.59 -23.20
N LYS A 302 24.56 -0.16 -23.02
CA LYS A 302 23.38 -0.06 -23.87
C LYS A 302 22.73 1.33 -23.81
N ALA A 303 22.56 1.90 -22.61
CA ALA A 303 22.02 3.25 -22.46
C ALA A 303 22.89 4.30 -23.15
N ARG A 304 24.23 4.22 -23.01
CA ARG A 304 25.18 5.10 -23.70
C ARG A 304 25.13 4.93 -25.22
N GLN A 305 25.00 3.69 -25.72
CA GLN A 305 24.80 3.43 -27.14
C GLN A 305 23.49 4.03 -27.66
N ASP A 306 22.41 3.92 -26.89
CA ASP A 306 21.11 4.49 -27.27
C ASP A 306 21.11 6.02 -27.22
N GLU A 307 21.84 6.63 -26.28
CA GLU A 307 22.08 8.09 -26.25
C GLU A 307 22.90 8.54 -27.45
N TYR A 308 23.99 7.85 -27.77
CA TYR A 308 24.80 8.13 -28.96
C TYR A 308 23.96 8.00 -30.24
N ARG A 309 23.14 6.95 -30.36
CA ARG A 309 22.22 6.79 -31.50
C ARG A 309 21.23 7.95 -31.60
N LYS A 310 20.67 8.41 -30.48
CA LYS A 310 19.78 9.58 -30.46
C LYS A 310 20.52 10.83 -30.93
N GLU A 311 21.74 11.05 -30.47
CA GLU A 311 22.58 12.17 -30.90
C GLU A 311 22.87 12.11 -32.41
N CYS A 312 23.19 10.92 -32.95
CA CYS A 312 23.34 10.74 -34.39
C CYS A 312 22.05 11.09 -35.14
N ILE A 313 20.88 10.61 -34.68
CA ILE A 313 19.59 10.91 -35.32
C ILE A 313 19.31 12.41 -35.27
N VAL A 314 19.56 13.08 -34.14
CA VAL A 314 19.39 14.54 -33.99
C VAL A 314 20.26 15.30 -34.98
N LYS A 315 21.50 14.85 -35.19
CA LYS A 315 22.42 15.47 -36.15
C LYS A 315 22.02 15.24 -37.61
N THR A 316 21.46 14.07 -37.93
CA THR A 316 21.03 13.75 -39.30
C THR A 316 19.65 14.33 -39.63
N PHE A 317 18.73 14.34 -38.66
CA PHE A 317 17.33 14.73 -38.81
C PHE A 317 16.86 15.55 -37.58
N PRO A 318 17.25 16.83 -37.47
CA PRO A 318 16.77 17.69 -36.39
C PRO A 318 15.25 17.83 -36.49
N LYS A 319 14.49 17.80 -35.39
CA LYS A 319 13.01 18.00 -35.42
C LYS A 319 12.56 19.09 -34.48
N THR A 320 13.16 19.17 -33.31
CA THR A 320 12.80 20.09 -32.24
C THR A 320 13.69 21.34 -32.27
N LYS A 321 13.25 22.43 -31.62
CA LYS A 321 14.10 23.63 -31.44
C LYS A 321 15.44 23.26 -30.77
N GLN A 322 15.41 22.34 -29.81
CA GLN A 322 16.61 21.89 -29.08
C GLN A 322 17.60 21.18 -30.01
N ASP A 323 17.12 20.41 -30.97
CA ASP A 323 17.95 19.74 -31.96
C ASP A 323 18.69 20.76 -32.84
N PHE A 324 18.00 21.83 -33.23
CA PHE A 324 18.62 22.96 -33.96
C PHE A 324 19.61 23.74 -33.08
N ASP A 325 19.27 24.01 -31.82
CA ASP A 325 20.18 24.66 -30.87
C ASP A 325 21.48 23.83 -30.69
N ALA A 326 21.38 22.50 -30.65
CA ALA A 326 22.54 21.61 -30.60
C ALA A 326 23.39 21.66 -31.88
N LEU A 327 22.76 21.75 -33.06
CA LEU A 327 23.48 21.95 -34.33
C LEU A 327 24.21 23.30 -34.36
N TYR A 328 23.56 24.39 -33.93
CA TYR A 328 24.22 25.70 -33.83
C TYR A 328 25.40 25.67 -32.85
N ALA A 329 25.23 25.02 -31.70
CA ALA A 329 26.32 24.84 -30.73
C ALA A 329 27.49 24.05 -31.34
N GLN A 330 27.22 23.00 -32.12
CA GLN A 330 28.25 22.22 -32.79
C GLN A 330 29.00 23.03 -33.86
N VAL A 331 28.31 23.86 -34.64
CA VAL A 331 28.93 24.79 -35.59
C VAL A 331 29.81 25.81 -34.86
N GLN A 332 29.33 26.33 -33.73
CA GLN A 332 30.10 27.27 -32.90
C GLN A 332 31.37 26.62 -32.33
N MET A 333 31.27 25.40 -31.79
CA MET A 333 32.43 24.65 -31.30
C MET A 333 33.43 24.34 -32.41
N TRP A 334 32.95 23.95 -33.59
CA TRP A 334 33.79 23.74 -34.77
C TRP A 334 34.54 25.03 -35.14
N LYS A 335 33.81 26.15 -35.24
CA LYS A 335 34.39 27.47 -35.51
C LYS A 335 35.46 27.84 -34.49
N GLU A 336 35.20 27.69 -33.19
CA GLU A 336 36.18 28.00 -32.14
C GLU A 336 37.44 27.14 -32.23
N ASN A 337 37.30 25.85 -32.56
CA ASN A 337 38.44 24.95 -32.73
C ASN A 337 39.24 25.27 -33.99
N GLU A 338 38.58 25.56 -35.11
CA GLU A 338 39.24 25.98 -36.34
C GLU A 338 39.92 27.34 -36.18
N LEU A 339 39.29 28.29 -35.49
CA LEU A 339 39.90 29.58 -35.17
C LEU A 339 41.18 29.41 -34.35
N LYS A 340 41.19 28.52 -33.36
CA LYS A 340 42.41 28.19 -32.59
C LYS A 340 43.49 27.62 -33.52
N GLN A 341 43.15 26.63 -34.33
CA GLN A 341 44.09 26.04 -35.30
C GLN A 341 44.64 27.07 -36.29
N ILE A 342 43.81 27.95 -36.84
CA ILE A 342 44.22 29.00 -37.78
C ILE A 342 45.15 30.01 -37.08
N CYS A 343 44.83 30.38 -35.83
CA CYS A 343 45.67 31.28 -35.05
C CYS A 343 47.04 30.68 -34.71
N GLU A 344 47.12 29.35 -34.55
CA GLU A 344 48.38 28.64 -34.31
C GLU A 344 49.21 28.47 -35.60
N LYS A 345 48.56 28.19 -36.74
CA LYS A 345 49.24 27.84 -38.00
C LYS A 345 49.60 29.02 -38.89
N TYR A 346 48.80 30.09 -38.89
CA TYR A 346 48.94 31.20 -39.85
C TYR A 346 49.08 32.56 -39.15
N SER A 347 49.83 33.46 -39.78
CA SER A 347 50.00 34.85 -39.35
C SER A 347 49.85 35.82 -40.54
N GLY A 348 49.54 37.10 -40.27
CA GLY A 348 49.45 38.14 -41.31
C GLY A 348 48.32 37.94 -42.32
N ALA A 349 48.60 38.22 -43.61
CA ALA A 349 47.61 38.13 -44.69
C ALA A 349 47.04 36.70 -44.91
N PRO A 350 47.83 35.60 -44.85
CA PRO A 350 47.32 34.23 -44.90
C PRO A 350 46.26 33.92 -43.82
N LYS A 351 46.44 34.44 -42.60
CA LYS A 351 45.47 34.27 -41.51
C LYS A 351 44.12 34.88 -41.86
N ILE A 352 44.11 36.06 -42.48
CA ILE A 352 42.88 36.76 -42.89
C ILE A 352 42.17 35.99 -44.01
N ALA A 353 42.92 35.44 -44.97
CA ALA A 353 42.35 34.62 -46.03
C ALA A 353 41.68 33.34 -45.49
N GLU A 354 42.37 32.60 -44.63
CA GLU A 354 41.81 31.41 -43.98
C GLU A 354 40.60 31.74 -43.08
N MET A 355 40.64 32.88 -42.39
CA MET A 355 39.50 33.38 -41.61
C MET A 355 38.27 33.64 -42.48
N ASN A 356 38.46 34.25 -43.66
CA ASN A 356 37.37 34.50 -44.60
C ASN A 356 36.82 33.19 -45.16
N MET A 357 37.67 32.22 -45.50
CA MET A 357 37.23 30.88 -45.92
C MET A 357 36.46 30.15 -44.81
N LEU A 358 36.86 30.33 -43.55
CA LEU A 358 36.13 29.80 -42.41
C LEU A 358 34.75 30.44 -42.27
N LEU A 359 34.65 31.77 -42.44
CA LEU A 359 33.38 32.50 -42.43
C LEU A 359 32.44 32.05 -43.56
N ASP A 360 32.95 31.86 -44.77
CA ASP A 360 32.15 31.37 -45.89
C ASP A 360 31.57 29.97 -45.60
N LYS A 361 32.39 29.08 -45.05
CA LYS A 361 31.94 27.75 -44.60
C LYS A 361 30.90 27.85 -43.49
N GLU A 362 31.09 28.73 -42.50
CA GLU A 362 30.10 28.99 -41.44
C GLU A 362 28.76 29.44 -42.04
N VAL A 363 28.77 30.41 -42.96
CA VAL A 363 27.56 30.90 -43.63
C VAL A 363 26.86 29.79 -44.41
N GLN A 364 27.60 28.94 -45.11
CA GLN A 364 27.03 27.78 -45.82
C GLN A 364 26.36 26.79 -44.85
N LEU A 365 27.01 26.47 -43.74
CA LEU A 365 26.45 25.57 -42.72
C LEU A 365 25.19 26.17 -42.07
N LEU A 366 25.23 27.43 -41.66
CA LEU A 366 24.08 28.12 -41.06
C LEU A 366 22.89 28.22 -42.04
N ASN A 367 23.16 28.50 -43.31
CA ASN A 367 22.13 28.50 -44.36
C ASN A 367 21.55 27.10 -44.58
N GLY A 368 22.38 26.06 -44.53
CA GLY A 368 21.92 24.67 -44.60
C GLY A 368 20.98 24.31 -43.45
N ILE A 369 21.35 24.68 -42.22
CA ILE A 369 20.53 24.48 -41.02
C ILE A 369 19.20 25.24 -41.14
N GLU A 370 19.22 26.50 -41.58
CA GLU A 370 18.01 27.30 -41.69
C GLU A 370 17.06 26.79 -42.79
N ARG A 371 17.57 26.27 -43.91
CA ARG A 371 16.73 25.60 -44.93
C ARG A 371 16.02 24.37 -44.36
N GLN A 372 16.74 23.50 -43.65
CA GLN A 372 16.14 22.34 -43.00
C GLN A 372 15.07 22.77 -41.97
N ARG A 373 15.38 23.81 -41.20
CA ARG A 373 14.46 24.39 -40.23
C ARG A 373 13.16 24.89 -40.88
N GLN A 374 13.25 25.54 -42.04
CA GLN A 374 12.06 26.00 -42.77
C GLN A 374 11.19 24.84 -43.23
N ILE A 375 11.78 23.82 -43.86
CA ILE A 375 11.06 22.61 -44.31
C ILE A 375 10.32 21.95 -43.13
N LEU A 376 11.02 21.77 -42.01
CA LEU A 376 10.43 21.16 -40.82
C LEU A 376 9.40 22.06 -40.12
N GLN A 377 9.54 23.38 -40.20
CA GLN A 377 8.51 24.29 -39.71
C GLN A 377 7.21 24.16 -40.51
N GLU A 378 7.29 23.96 -41.83
CA GLU A 378 6.12 23.72 -42.67
C GLU A 378 5.44 22.39 -42.33
N GLU A 379 6.21 21.30 -42.18
CA GLU A 379 5.69 20.00 -41.74
C GLU A 379 5.09 20.08 -40.33
N ALA A 380 5.80 20.70 -39.39
CA ALA A 380 5.35 20.90 -38.03
C ALA A 380 4.10 21.79 -37.97
N LYS A 381 3.93 22.74 -38.89
CA LYS A 381 2.71 23.55 -39.02
C LYS A 381 1.51 22.67 -39.40
N LYS A 382 1.68 21.74 -40.36
CA LYS A 382 0.62 20.78 -40.72
C LYS A 382 0.23 19.91 -39.53
N VAL A 383 1.22 19.35 -38.82
CA VAL A 383 0.98 18.54 -37.61
C VAL A 383 0.32 19.35 -36.50
N ARG A 384 0.77 20.59 -36.28
CA ARG A 384 0.20 21.50 -35.27
C ARG A 384 -1.25 21.84 -35.60
N ASN A 385 -1.56 22.15 -36.85
CA ASN A 385 -2.94 22.42 -37.27
C ASN A 385 -3.83 21.20 -36.99
N GLU A 386 -3.37 19.99 -37.32
CA GLU A 386 -4.12 18.76 -37.01
C GLU A 386 -4.29 18.54 -35.50
N GLN A 387 -3.29 18.87 -34.68
CA GLN A 387 -3.40 18.82 -33.22
C GLN A 387 -4.41 19.84 -32.69
N ILE A 388 -4.44 21.05 -33.25
CA ILE A 388 -5.43 22.08 -32.89
C ILE A 388 -6.84 21.58 -33.23
N LEU A 389 -7.05 21.05 -34.44
CA LEU A 389 -8.34 20.50 -34.87
C LEU A 389 -8.80 19.35 -33.98
N LYS A 390 -7.89 18.45 -33.58
CA LYS A 390 -8.19 17.39 -32.61
C LYS A 390 -8.60 17.94 -31.25
N LYS A 391 -7.85 18.91 -30.72
CA LYS A 391 -8.15 19.55 -29.44
C LYS A 391 -9.50 20.29 -29.45
N LEU A 392 -9.81 21.01 -30.52
CA LEU A 392 -11.11 21.68 -30.69
C LEU A 392 -12.25 20.66 -30.79
N GLY A 393 -11.96 19.47 -31.33
CA GLY A 393 -12.90 18.36 -31.38
C GLY A 393 -12.98 17.55 -30.08
N ASP A 394 -12.08 17.69 -29.11
CA ASP A 394 -12.09 16.85 -27.91
C ASP A 394 -13.19 17.31 -26.92
N PRO A 395 -13.88 16.37 -26.23
CA PRO A 395 -14.86 16.74 -25.21
C PRO A 395 -14.19 17.47 -24.05
N VAL A 396 -14.89 18.42 -23.43
CA VAL A 396 -14.38 19.15 -22.26
C VAL A 396 -14.28 18.17 -21.10
N LYS A 397 -13.09 18.05 -20.50
CA LYS A 397 -12.82 17.14 -19.38
C LYS A 397 -12.47 17.92 -18.13
N TRP A 398 -13.09 17.57 -17.01
CA TRP A 398 -12.71 18.08 -15.69
C TRP A 398 -12.78 16.98 -14.65
N VAL A 399 -12.07 17.17 -13.55
CA VAL A 399 -12.08 16.25 -12.42
C VAL A 399 -13.24 16.63 -11.50
N GLY A 400 -14.21 15.72 -11.35
CA GLY A 400 -15.33 15.87 -10.43
C GLY A 400 -14.99 15.41 -9.01
N TYR A 401 -16.02 15.20 -8.20
CA TYR A 401 -15.88 14.61 -6.86
C TYR A 401 -15.29 13.18 -6.96
N ASN A 402 -14.45 12.79 -5.99
CA ASN A 402 -13.72 11.50 -5.97
C ASN A 402 -12.75 11.24 -7.12
N SER A 403 -12.12 12.27 -7.70
CA SER A 403 -11.11 12.13 -8.77
C SER A 403 -11.62 11.47 -10.06
N LEU A 404 -12.94 11.44 -10.26
CA LEU A 404 -13.57 10.93 -11.49
C LEU A 404 -13.46 11.98 -12.61
N ILE A 405 -12.99 11.57 -13.79
CA ILE A 405 -12.91 12.44 -14.96
C ILE A 405 -14.27 12.46 -15.66
N ILE A 406 -14.98 13.58 -15.57
CA ILE A 406 -16.26 13.80 -16.26
C ILE A 406 -15.95 14.40 -17.64
N GLN A 407 -16.64 13.93 -18.68
CA GLN A 407 -16.49 14.40 -20.06
C GLN A 407 -17.83 14.97 -20.56
N MET A 408 -17.80 16.15 -21.17
CA MET A 408 -18.98 16.79 -21.77
C MET A 408 -18.70 17.15 -23.23
N ASP A 409 -19.58 16.69 -24.12
CA ASP A 409 -19.52 17.05 -25.53
C ASP A 409 -20.42 18.26 -25.79
N THR A 410 -19.84 19.34 -26.29
CA THR A 410 -20.57 20.58 -26.59
C THR A 410 -20.93 20.66 -28.07
N LEU A 411 -21.94 21.46 -28.42
CA LEU A 411 -22.25 21.75 -29.83
C LEU A 411 -21.04 22.36 -30.57
N LYS A 412 -20.17 23.08 -29.86
CA LYS A 412 -18.91 23.62 -30.40
C LYS A 412 -17.96 22.49 -30.84
N ASN A 413 -17.72 21.52 -29.95
CA ASN A 413 -16.83 20.40 -30.25
C ASN A 413 -17.38 19.54 -31.40
N GLN A 414 -18.71 19.36 -31.44
CA GLN A 414 -19.38 18.66 -32.54
C GLN A 414 -19.26 19.41 -33.88
N ARG A 415 -19.48 20.73 -33.89
CA ARG A 415 -19.25 21.61 -35.05
C ARG A 415 -17.81 21.52 -35.52
N ALA A 416 -16.84 21.64 -34.61
CA ALA A 416 -15.42 21.53 -34.92
C ALA A 416 -15.06 20.17 -35.54
N ARG A 417 -15.55 19.05 -34.99
CA ARG A 417 -15.35 17.70 -35.58
C ARG A 417 -15.94 17.61 -36.99
N TYR A 418 -17.14 18.15 -37.19
CA TYR A 418 -17.83 18.13 -38.47
C TYR A 418 -17.03 18.89 -39.54
N LEU A 419 -16.63 20.13 -39.26
CA LEU A 419 -15.84 20.94 -40.19
C LEU A 419 -14.41 20.41 -40.37
N THR A 420 -13.81 19.81 -39.34
CA THR A 420 -12.50 19.15 -39.42
C THR A 420 -12.48 18.05 -40.48
N ASN A 421 -13.58 17.30 -40.62
CA ASN A 421 -13.66 16.27 -41.65
C ASN A 421 -13.61 16.86 -43.07
N TYR A 422 -14.21 18.04 -43.28
CA TYR A 422 -14.08 18.76 -44.55
C TYR A 422 -12.69 19.34 -44.74
N TYR A 423 -12.05 19.87 -43.69
CA TYR A 423 -10.67 20.33 -43.76
C TYR A 423 -9.71 19.22 -44.19
N ARG A 424 -9.83 18.02 -43.60
CA ARG A 424 -9.00 16.85 -43.98
C ARG A 424 -9.23 16.44 -45.43
N LYS A 425 -10.48 16.41 -45.89
CA LYS A 425 -10.81 16.14 -47.30
C LYS A 425 -10.30 17.25 -48.22
N LEU A 426 -10.31 18.50 -47.79
CA LEU A 426 -9.82 19.61 -48.61
C LEU A 426 -8.29 19.57 -48.75
N ALA A 427 -7.60 19.10 -47.70
CA ALA A 427 -6.14 18.96 -47.64
C ALA A 427 -5.61 17.73 -48.39
N ASP A 428 -6.47 16.77 -48.72
CA ASP A 428 -6.10 15.59 -49.48
C ASP A 428 -5.98 15.93 -50.97
N GLU A 429 -4.76 15.84 -51.49
CA GLU A 429 -4.41 16.13 -52.89
C GLU A 429 -4.60 14.91 -53.80
N THR A 430 -4.98 13.74 -53.27
CA THR A 430 -5.10 12.48 -54.05
C THR A 430 -6.47 12.28 -54.72
N GLN A 431 -7.40 13.22 -54.55
CA GLN A 431 -8.77 13.14 -55.06
C GLN A 431 -8.86 13.34 -56.57
N GLY A 432 -9.69 12.53 -57.23
CA GLY A 432 -10.02 12.74 -58.64
C GLY A 432 -10.80 14.05 -58.86
N THR A 433 -10.71 14.62 -60.06
CA THR A 433 -11.35 15.90 -60.43
C THR A 433 -12.84 15.95 -60.11
N HIS A 434 -13.59 14.88 -60.43
CA HIS A 434 -15.03 14.82 -60.17
C HIS A 434 -15.35 14.76 -58.68
N GLU A 435 -14.64 13.93 -57.91
CA GLU A 435 -14.80 13.83 -56.46
C GLU A 435 -14.51 15.17 -55.79
N ARG A 436 -13.45 15.86 -56.24
CA ARG A 436 -13.10 17.19 -55.76
C ARG A 436 -14.22 18.20 -56.01
N ILE A 437 -14.79 18.26 -57.21
CA ILE A 437 -15.92 19.17 -57.51
C ILE A 437 -17.12 18.87 -56.60
N THR A 438 -17.45 17.60 -56.36
CA THR A 438 -18.56 17.25 -55.44
C THR A 438 -18.27 17.68 -54.00
N LEU A 439 -17.01 17.59 -53.56
CA LEU A 439 -16.59 18.08 -52.25
C LEU A 439 -16.74 19.60 -52.14
N LEU A 440 -16.28 20.36 -53.15
CA LEU A 440 -16.36 21.82 -53.16
C LEU A 440 -17.81 22.30 -53.11
N ASN A 441 -18.72 21.65 -53.83
CA ASN A 441 -20.16 21.99 -53.78
C ASN A 441 -20.74 21.75 -52.39
N ARG A 442 -20.50 20.56 -51.81
CA ARG A 442 -20.97 20.25 -50.45
C ARG A 442 -20.37 21.18 -49.40
N LEU A 443 -19.11 21.57 -49.56
CA LEU A 443 -18.44 22.49 -48.66
C LEU A 443 -19.03 23.91 -48.78
N SER A 444 -19.35 24.35 -49.99
CA SER A 444 -20.06 25.61 -50.23
C SER A 444 -21.39 25.67 -49.48
N ASP A 445 -22.19 24.60 -49.56
CA ASP A 445 -23.49 24.51 -48.88
C ASP A 445 -23.37 24.53 -47.34
N VAL A 446 -22.29 23.96 -46.81
CA VAL A 446 -22.00 23.92 -45.36
C VAL A 446 -21.53 25.28 -44.87
N ILE A 447 -20.59 25.91 -45.59
CA ILE A 447 -20.01 27.20 -45.22
C ILE A 447 -21.05 28.33 -45.35
N ALA A 448 -21.98 28.25 -46.30
CA ALA A 448 -23.05 29.24 -46.45
C ALA A 448 -23.92 29.40 -45.18
N LYS A 449 -23.90 28.42 -44.27
CA LYS A 449 -24.62 28.46 -42.98
C LYS A 449 -23.81 29.06 -41.84
N GLU A 450 -22.51 29.28 -42.04
CA GLU A 450 -21.58 29.79 -41.04
C GLU A 450 -21.51 31.32 -41.10
N VAL A 451 -21.44 31.98 -39.95
CA VAL A 451 -21.35 33.44 -39.86
C VAL A 451 -19.91 33.83 -39.49
N HIS A 452 -19.08 34.10 -40.50
CA HIS A 452 -17.68 34.50 -40.30
C HIS A 452 -17.14 35.39 -41.45
N PRO A 453 -16.32 36.42 -41.19
CA PRO A 453 -15.81 37.32 -42.24
C PRO A 453 -15.01 36.65 -43.36
N ALA A 454 -14.38 35.50 -43.07
CA ALA A 454 -13.61 34.73 -44.05
C ALA A 454 -14.47 33.87 -45.00
N VAL A 455 -15.79 33.80 -44.80
CA VAL A 455 -16.71 32.98 -45.60
C VAL A 455 -16.76 33.44 -47.05
N ASP A 456 -16.95 34.74 -47.28
CA ASP A 456 -17.09 35.31 -48.64
C ASP A 456 -15.82 35.09 -49.48
N GLU A 457 -14.64 35.28 -48.88
CA GLU A 457 -13.36 35.01 -49.56
C GLU A 457 -13.21 33.52 -49.85
N LEU A 458 -13.55 32.65 -48.90
CA LEU A 458 -13.46 31.21 -49.09
C LEU A 458 -14.41 30.73 -50.19
N GLU A 459 -15.68 31.15 -50.19
CA GLU A 459 -16.65 30.80 -51.23
C GLU A 459 -16.19 31.24 -52.62
N THR A 460 -15.65 32.46 -52.74
CA THR A 460 -15.08 32.96 -53.99
C THR A 460 -13.93 32.07 -54.48
N LEU A 461 -13.04 31.63 -53.58
CA LEU A 461 -11.94 30.73 -53.92
C LEU A 461 -12.40 29.32 -54.27
N LEU A 462 -13.43 28.78 -53.61
CA LEU A 462 -14.02 27.48 -53.95
C LEU A 462 -14.68 27.51 -55.33
N ASN A 463 -15.45 28.57 -55.62
CA ASN A 463 -16.10 28.77 -56.91
C ASN A 463 -15.07 28.92 -58.04
N ARG A 464 -13.97 29.63 -57.80
CA ARG A 464 -12.86 29.76 -58.75
C ARG A 464 -12.15 28.42 -59.00
N GLU A 465 -11.89 27.61 -57.97
CA GLU A 465 -11.34 26.25 -58.17
C GLU A 465 -12.27 25.41 -59.03
N ARG A 466 -13.58 25.42 -58.72
CA ARG A 466 -14.58 24.66 -59.46
C ARG A 466 -14.59 25.01 -60.95
N GLN A 467 -14.60 26.30 -61.28
CA GLN A 467 -14.56 26.76 -62.68
C GLN A 467 -13.28 26.28 -63.39
N LEU A 468 -12.12 26.39 -62.74
CA LEU A 468 -10.85 25.95 -63.33
C LEU A 468 -10.76 24.43 -63.51
N LEU A 469 -11.35 23.66 -62.60
CA LEU A 469 -11.46 22.20 -62.73
C LEU A 469 -12.41 21.81 -63.87
N LEU A 470 -13.53 22.52 -64.05
CA LEU A 470 -14.44 22.33 -65.19
C LEU A 470 -13.76 22.67 -66.52
N CYS A 471 -12.81 23.61 -66.52
CA CYS A 471 -11.98 23.93 -67.68
C CYS A 471 -10.78 22.98 -67.88
N ASN A 472 -10.68 21.87 -67.12
CA ASN A 472 -9.60 20.89 -67.19
C ASN A 472 -8.17 21.49 -67.06
N VAL A 473 -8.02 22.51 -66.21
CA VAL A 473 -6.70 23.08 -65.89
C VAL A 473 -5.85 22.04 -65.13
N ARG A 474 -4.55 21.96 -65.44
CA ARG A 474 -3.62 21.05 -64.75
C ARG A 474 -3.56 21.35 -63.26
N GLU A 475 -3.53 20.29 -62.45
CA GLU A 475 -3.57 20.38 -60.99
C GLU A 475 -2.41 21.20 -60.40
N ALA A 476 -1.21 21.14 -60.99
CA ALA A 476 -0.04 21.93 -60.57
C ALA A 476 -0.27 23.46 -60.63
N GLY A 477 -1.22 23.93 -61.45
CA GLY A 477 -1.60 25.35 -61.50
C GLY A 477 -2.54 25.78 -60.37
N LEU A 478 -3.14 24.83 -59.64
CA LEU A 478 -4.14 25.07 -58.60
C LEU A 478 -3.54 25.08 -57.19
N ASP A 479 -2.27 24.69 -57.02
CA ASP A 479 -1.60 24.57 -55.71
C ASP A 479 -1.67 25.84 -54.87
N LEU A 480 -1.42 27.01 -55.48
CA LEU A 480 -1.47 28.30 -54.78
C LEU A 480 -2.89 28.62 -54.31
N LEU A 481 -3.90 28.27 -55.11
CA LEU A 481 -5.30 28.50 -54.80
C LEU A 481 -5.76 27.56 -53.68
N ARG A 482 -5.41 26.27 -53.75
CA ARG A 482 -5.68 25.27 -52.71
C ARG A 482 -5.00 25.62 -51.38
N LYS A 483 -3.74 26.10 -51.42
CA LYS A 483 -3.00 26.57 -50.24
C LYS A 483 -3.65 27.78 -49.54
N ARG A 484 -4.43 28.60 -50.27
CA ARG A 484 -5.15 29.75 -49.69
C ARG A 484 -6.48 29.35 -49.02
N GLN A 485 -7.15 28.32 -49.52
CA GLN A 485 -8.43 27.88 -48.95
C GLN A 485 -8.28 27.27 -47.54
N LEU A 486 -7.22 26.48 -47.32
CA LEU A 486 -7.01 25.77 -46.04
C LEU A 486 -6.87 26.70 -44.82
N PRO A 487 -6.06 27.78 -44.85
CA PRO A 487 -6.01 28.74 -43.75
C PRO A 487 -7.35 29.42 -43.45
N LEU A 488 -8.14 29.76 -44.47
CA LEU A 488 -9.45 30.40 -44.28
C LEU A 488 -10.43 29.45 -43.60
N LEU A 489 -10.48 28.18 -44.02
CA LEU A 489 -11.30 27.17 -43.37
C LEU A 489 -10.81 26.87 -41.94
N MET A 490 -9.50 26.85 -41.71
CA MET A 490 -8.91 26.69 -40.37
C MET A 490 -9.32 27.84 -39.45
N ASP A 491 -9.36 29.07 -39.96
CA ASP A 491 -9.77 30.25 -39.21
C ASP A 491 -11.25 30.14 -38.81
N ILE A 492 -12.14 29.82 -39.75
CA ILE A 492 -13.58 29.59 -39.49
C ILE A 492 -13.82 28.50 -38.43
N ILE A 493 -13.00 27.45 -38.41
CA ILE A 493 -13.09 26.39 -37.39
C ILE A 493 -12.58 26.87 -36.02
N SER A 494 -11.59 27.75 -36.01
CA SER A 494 -10.91 28.21 -34.79
C SER A 494 -11.59 29.39 -34.13
N THR A 495 -12.34 30.21 -34.88
CA THR A 495 -13.10 31.33 -34.33
C THR A 495 -14.43 30.86 -33.76
N ASP A 496 -14.56 31.05 -32.45
CA ASP A 496 -15.84 31.00 -31.76
C ASP A 496 -16.51 32.37 -31.89
N THR A 497 -17.68 32.42 -32.54
CA THR A 497 -18.49 33.65 -32.73
C THR A 497 -18.96 34.30 -31.43
N ILE A 498 -18.71 33.68 -30.27
CA ILE A 498 -19.28 34.07 -28.97
C ILE A 498 -18.21 34.60 -27.99
N GLU A 499 -16.91 34.37 -28.20
CA GLU A 499 -15.87 34.62 -27.18
C GLU A 499 -14.95 35.83 -27.43
N ASP A 500 -15.28 36.73 -28.36
CA ASP A 500 -14.46 37.92 -28.61
C ASP A 500 -14.57 39.01 -27.51
N SER A 501 -15.42 38.83 -26.49
CA SER A 501 -15.63 39.81 -25.41
C SER A 501 -14.67 39.68 -24.21
N ASP A 502 -14.07 38.52 -23.96
CA ASP A 502 -13.28 38.26 -22.75
C ASP A 502 -11.76 38.14 -23.01
N LYS A 503 -11.22 38.98 -23.89
CA LYS A 503 -9.79 39.26 -23.92
C LYS A 503 -9.45 40.03 -22.63
N LYS A 504 -9.27 39.31 -21.51
CA LYS A 504 -8.60 39.81 -20.30
C LYS A 504 -7.41 40.65 -20.77
N LYS A 505 -7.36 41.93 -20.39
CA LYS A 505 -6.29 42.85 -20.77
C LYS A 505 -4.96 42.25 -20.29
N LEU A 506 -4.25 41.53 -21.15
CA LEU A 506 -2.94 40.99 -20.80
C LEU A 506 -2.05 42.17 -20.45
N ASN A 507 -1.46 42.17 -19.25
CA ASN A 507 -0.48 43.16 -18.86
C ASN A 507 0.67 43.15 -19.88
N THR A 508 0.82 44.23 -20.65
CA THR A 508 1.86 44.36 -21.67
C THR A 508 3.01 45.25 -21.20
N ARG A 509 4.23 44.90 -21.60
CA ARG A 509 5.46 45.68 -21.34
C ARG A 509 6.20 45.94 -22.64
N LEU A 510 6.94 47.05 -22.67
CA LEU A 510 7.80 47.42 -23.79
C LEU A 510 9.17 46.77 -23.63
N CYS A 511 9.65 46.07 -24.66
CA CYS A 511 11.02 45.54 -24.66
C CYS A 511 12.02 46.64 -25.00
N LYS A 512 13.06 46.82 -24.16
CA LYS A 512 14.11 47.83 -24.36
C LYS A 512 14.97 47.65 -25.62
N LYS A 513 15.06 46.43 -26.17
CA LYS A 513 15.90 46.15 -27.35
C LYS A 513 15.17 46.27 -28.67
N CYS A 514 14.00 45.63 -28.78
CA CYS A 514 13.23 45.66 -30.04
C CYS A 514 12.16 46.75 -30.05
N ASN A 515 11.97 47.48 -28.96
CA ASN A 515 10.94 48.52 -28.80
C ASN A 515 9.52 48.05 -29.20
N ARG A 516 9.26 46.74 -29.08
CA ARG A 516 7.94 46.15 -29.34
C ARG A 516 7.23 45.87 -28.02
N VAL A 517 5.95 46.23 -27.99
CA VAL A 517 5.05 45.90 -26.88
C VAL A 517 4.79 44.38 -26.92
N ARG A 518 5.01 43.72 -25.80
CA ARG A 518 4.81 42.28 -25.64
C ARG A 518 4.06 42.01 -24.33
N PRO A 519 3.29 40.91 -24.24
CA PRO A 519 2.72 40.48 -22.96
C PRO A 519 3.83 40.24 -21.92
N THR A 520 3.56 40.53 -20.65
CA THR A 520 4.50 40.34 -19.53
C THR A 520 4.97 38.88 -19.44
N THR A 521 4.13 37.92 -19.82
CA THR A 521 4.46 36.48 -19.88
C THR A 521 5.60 36.13 -20.85
N LYS A 522 5.88 37.00 -21.84
CA LYS A 522 6.97 36.80 -22.83
C LYS A 522 8.28 37.46 -22.43
N PHE A 523 8.37 37.95 -21.19
CA PHE A 523 9.59 38.44 -20.59
C PHE A 523 10.07 37.37 -19.60
N PRO A 524 11.22 36.72 -19.85
CA PRO A 524 11.72 35.72 -18.92
C PRO A 524 12.07 36.39 -17.61
N LEU A 525 11.58 35.79 -16.53
CA LEU A 525 11.92 36.17 -15.16
C LEU A 525 12.98 35.18 -14.69
N ASP A 526 14.25 35.53 -14.82
CA ASP A 526 15.32 34.76 -14.16
C ASP A 526 15.29 35.07 -12.66
N THR A 527 15.56 34.08 -11.80
CA THR A 527 15.56 34.25 -10.33
C THR A 527 16.62 35.24 -9.82
N ARG A 528 17.54 35.65 -10.70
CA ARG A 528 18.64 36.60 -10.44
C ARG A 528 18.40 37.99 -11.05
N GLN A 529 17.32 38.20 -11.80
CA GLN A 529 17.07 39.46 -12.50
C GLN A 529 16.07 40.33 -11.72
N THR A 530 16.49 41.55 -11.35
CA THR A 530 15.64 42.53 -10.66
C THR A 530 14.57 43.15 -11.56
N SER A 531 14.74 43.11 -12.89
CA SER A 531 13.71 43.58 -13.84
C SER A 531 13.77 42.86 -15.18
N ALA A 532 12.64 42.31 -15.63
CA ALA A 532 12.51 41.69 -16.94
C ALA A 532 12.13 42.76 -17.99
N SER A 533 13.16 43.41 -18.55
CA SER A 533 13.02 44.54 -19.49
C SER A 533 13.31 44.17 -20.96
N ILE A 534 13.76 42.94 -21.19
CA ILE A 534 14.10 42.40 -22.51
C ILE A 534 13.20 41.19 -22.74
N CYS A 535 12.54 41.12 -23.90
CA CYS A 535 11.70 39.98 -24.24
C CYS A 535 12.52 38.72 -24.55
N GLU A 536 11.91 37.55 -24.35
CA GLU A 536 12.51 36.23 -24.56
C GLU A 536 13.21 36.12 -25.93
N ARG A 537 12.53 36.54 -27.00
CA ARG A 537 13.08 36.53 -28.36
C ARG A 537 14.39 37.33 -28.50
N CYS A 538 14.51 38.46 -27.80
CA CYS A 538 15.71 39.29 -27.84
C CYS A 538 16.83 38.77 -26.93
N ILE A 539 16.51 37.89 -25.99
CA ILE A 539 17.48 37.17 -25.16
C ILE A 539 18.00 35.96 -25.94
N ASP A 540 17.11 35.19 -26.56
CA ASP A 540 17.44 34.07 -27.46
C ASP A 540 18.38 34.49 -28.59
N LEU A 541 18.16 35.68 -29.17
CA LEU A 541 19.02 36.23 -30.23
C LEU A 541 20.40 36.70 -29.74
N GLN A 542 20.56 36.96 -28.44
CA GLN A 542 21.82 37.43 -27.86
C GLN A 542 22.62 36.36 -27.14
N GLY A 543 21.98 35.29 -26.72
CA GLY A 543 22.65 34.21 -26.00
C GLY A 543 23.73 33.58 -26.89
N PRO A 544 24.95 33.34 -26.38
CA PRO A 544 25.84 32.41 -27.05
C PRO A 544 25.10 31.07 -27.19
N ALA A 545 25.24 30.41 -28.34
CA ALA A 545 24.69 29.09 -28.65
C ALA A 545 25.37 28.00 -27.80
N VAL A 546 25.29 28.13 -26.48
CA VAL A 546 25.64 27.08 -25.53
C VAL A 546 24.43 26.17 -25.46
N ASP A 547 24.68 24.85 -25.48
CA ASP A 547 23.62 23.86 -25.42
C ASP A 547 22.87 23.91 -24.07
N ILE A 548 21.81 24.72 -24.03
CA ILE A 548 20.90 24.86 -22.88
C ILE A 548 20.20 23.51 -22.61
N ALA A 549 20.14 22.58 -23.57
CA ALA A 549 19.49 21.30 -23.39
C ALA A 549 20.17 20.44 -22.31
N ILE A 550 21.50 20.55 -22.15
CA ILE A 550 22.24 19.85 -21.09
C ILE A 550 21.74 20.31 -19.71
N TYR A 551 21.70 21.62 -19.47
CA TYR A 551 21.25 22.20 -18.20
C TYR A 551 19.78 21.91 -17.93
N ARG A 552 18.94 21.96 -18.97
CA ARG A 552 17.53 21.54 -18.88
C ARG A 552 17.39 20.06 -18.53
N SER A 553 18.24 19.19 -19.05
CA SER A 553 18.25 17.76 -18.70
C SER A 553 18.62 17.53 -17.23
N ILE A 554 19.59 18.28 -16.71
CA ILE A 554 19.98 18.28 -15.30
C ILE A 554 18.79 18.75 -14.43
N LEU A 555 18.15 19.87 -14.77
CA LEU A 555 16.98 20.38 -14.05
C LEU A 555 15.81 19.38 -14.03
N ARG A 556 15.51 18.78 -15.18
CA ARG A 556 14.49 17.71 -15.29
C ARG A 556 14.84 16.49 -14.46
N SER A 557 16.12 16.17 -14.28
CA SER A 557 16.56 15.08 -13.41
C SER A 557 16.29 15.40 -11.95
N ILE A 558 16.68 16.60 -11.51
CA ILE A 558 16.46 17.08 -10.14
C ILE A 558 14.96 17.06 -9.82
N ARG A 559 14.14 17.70 -10.65
CA ARG A 559 12.67 17.77 -10.44
C ARG A 559 12.02 16.38 -10.36
N ARG A 560 12.49 15.41 -11.16
CA ARG A 560 12.00 14.02 -11.11
C ARG A 560 12.40 13.33 -9.81
N ASP A 561 13.61 13.54 -9.33
CA ASP A 561 14.09 12.93 -8.09
C ASP A 561 13.42 13.54 -6.86
N GLU A 562 13.19 14.85 -6.84
CA GLU A 562 12.43 15.53 -5.77
C GLU A 562 10.97 15.06 -5.73
N LYS A 563 10.33 14.94 -6.90
CA LYS A 563 8.96 14.43 -7.01
C LYS A 563 8.83 12.99 -6.51
N LYS A 564 9.80 12.12 -6.82
CA LYS A 564 9.83 10.73 -6.31
C LYS A 564 9.97 10.66 -4.78
N ARG A 565 10.59 11.68 -4.17
CA ARG A 565 10.78 11.77 -2.71
C ARG A 565 9.62 12.47 -2.00
N GLY A 566 8.65 13.03 -2.74
CA GLY A 566 7.53 13.79 -2.17
C GLY A 566 7.88 15.22 -1.74
N ALA A 567 9.07 15.72 -2.10
CA ALA A 567 9.55 17.05 -1.70
C ALA A 567 9.05 18.14 -2.67
N LEU A 568 7.76 18.46 -2.62
CA LEU A 568 7.10 19.40 -3.55
C LEU A 568 7.40 20.87 -3.24
N SER A 569 7.85 21.20 -2.02
CA SER A 569 8.30 22.53 -1.58
C SER A 569 9.76 22.84 -1.96
N SER A 570 10.40 21.97 -2.73
CA SER A 570 11.81 22.12 -3.11
C SER A 570 12.04 23.30 -4.07
N PHE A 571 13.13 24.05 -3.87
CA PHE A 571 13.54 25.15 -4.76
C PHE A 571 13.79 24.69 -6.21
N ALA A 572 13.91 23.37 -6.44
CA ALA A 572 14.02 22.76 -7.77
C ALA A 572 12.85 23.13 -8.72
N PHE A 573 11.68 23.44 -8.19
CA PHE A 573 10.50 23.80 -9.00
C PHE A 573 10.49 25.28 -9.40
N ILE A 574 11.14 26.16 -8.64
CA ILE A 574 11.22 27.60 -8.90
C ILE A 574 12.34 27.93 -9.89
N ILE A 575 13.47 27.24 -9.77
CA ILE A 575 14.69 27.50 -10.56
C ILE A 575 14.49 27.20 -12.06
N GLN A 576 15.12 28.02 -12.90
CA GLN A 576 15.09 27.90 -14.37
C GLN A 576 16.38 27.33 -14.97
N ASP A 577 16.37 27.06 -16.29
CA ASP A 577 17.50 26.45 -17.01
C ASP A 577 18.80 27.28 -16.92
N ASN A 578 18.70 28.62 -16.99
CA ASN A 578 19.83 29.55 -16.89
C ASN A 578 20.48 29.54 -15.50
N ASP A 579 19.67 29.33 -14.46
CA ASP A 579 20.15 29.27 -13.08
C ASP A 579 20.96 27.99 -12.84
N ILE A 580 20.55 26.86 -13.42
CA ILE A 580 21.35 25.62 -13.40
C ILE A 580 22.66 25.81 -14.18
N LYS A 581 22.64 26.48 -15.33
CA LYS A 581 23.87 26.84 -16.06
C LYS A 581 24.82 27.64 -15.18
N HIS A 582 24.30 28.63 -14.45
CA HIS A 582 25.10 29.42 -13.50
C HIS A 582 25.68 28.56 -12.37
N ILE A 583 24.88 27.65 -11.80
CA ILE A 583 25.36 26.74 -10.75
C ILE A 583 26.51 25.88 -11.27
N VAL A 584 26.35 25.26 -12.44
CA VAL A 584 27.38 24.38 -12.99
C VAL A 584 28.63 25.16 -13.40
N GLU A 585 28.51 26.22 -14.21
CA GLU A 585 29.66 26.92 -14.81
C GLU A 585 30.33 27.92 -13.86
N ASN A 586 29.58 28.68 -13.05
CA ASN A 586 30.15 29.75 -12.24
C ASN A 586 30.43 29.31 -10.80
N ILE A 587 29.56 28.49 -10.21
CA ILE A 587 29.75 28.01 -8.82
C ILE A 587 30.68 26.79 -8.83
N TRP A 588 30.35 25.77 -9.62
CA TRP A 588 31.12 24.52 -9.70
C TRP A 588 32.18 24.49 -10.82
N HIS A 589 32.36 25.60 -11.53
CA HIS A 589 33.34 25.77 -12.62
C HIS A 589 33.17 24.84 -13.82
N GLY A 590 32.13 23.99 -13.87
CA GLY A 590 31.88 23.04 -14.95
C GLY A 590 32.61 21.69 -14.79
N HIS A 591 33.02 21.35 -13.56
CA HIS A 591 33.77 20.12 -13.26
C HIS A 591 33.09 19.33 -12.14
N SER A 592 33.32 18.02 -12.06
CA SER A 592 32.97 17.25 -10.86
C SER A 592 33.94 17.56 -9.71
N VAL A 593 33.44 17.58 -8.47
CA VAL A 593 34.25 17.90 -7.28
C VAL A 593 35.27 16.80 -6.95
N ILE A 594 34.95 15.54 -7.29
CA ILE A 594 35.74 14.37 -6.93
C ILE A 594 36.73 14.00 -8.05
N SER A 595 36.21 13.70 -9.25
CA SER A 595 37.05 13.29 -10.39
C SER A 595 37.60 14.44 -11.25
N ASN A 596 37.21 15.70 -11.01
CA ASN A 596 37.52 16.84 -11.89
C ASN A 596 37.14 16.61 -13.36
N ALA A 597 36.12 15.78 -13.62
CA ALA A 597 35.64 15.51 -14.95
C ALA A 597 34.95 16.76 -15.54
N THR A 598 35.37 17.16 -16.74
CA THR A 598 34.89 18.38 -17.43
C THR A 598 33.73 18.13 -18.39
N ASN A 599 33.30 16.87 -18.55
CA ASN A 599 32.21 16.50 -19.44
C ASN A 599 30.85 16.91 -18.85
N ARG A 600 30.32 18.05 -19.32
CA ARG A 600 29.05 18.66 -18.87
C ARG A 600 27.84 17.73 -18.97
N ALA A 601 27.82 16.82 -19.95
CA ALA A 601 26.69 15.90 -20.15
C ALA A 601 26.59 14.83 -19.05
N GLU A 602 27.72 14.45 -18.44
CA GLU A 602 27.78 13.45 -17.37
C GLU A 602 27.58 14.05 -15.98
N LEU A 603 27.62 15.39 -15.86
CA LEU A 603 27.44 16.10 -14.59
C LEU A 603 25.99 16.04 -14.11
N ARG A 604 25.83 15.83 -12.81
CA ARG A 604 24.58 15.78 -12.07
C ARG A 604 24.72 16.60 -10.80
N LEU A 605 23.59 17.09 -10.29
CA LEU A 605 23.50 17.90 -9.08
C LEU A 605 22.60 17.21 -8.02
N PRO A 606 22.99 16.04 -7.47
CA PRO A 606 22.25 15.42 -6.36
C PRO A 606 22.26 16.29 -5.10
N ARG A 607 21.35 15.99 -4.16
CA ARG A 607 21.35 16.56 -2.80
C ARG A 607 22.69 16.25 -2.12
N TRP A 608 23.29 17.26 -1.47
CA TRP A 608 24.49 17.06 -0.66
C TRP A 608 24.13 16.36 0.67
N ASP A 609 23.14 16.90 1.37
CA ASP A 609 22.52 16.26 2.52
C ASP A 609 21.16 15.69 2.12
N ILE A 610 20.99 14.39 2.31
CA ILE A 610 19.79 13.63 1.93
C ILE A 610 18.58 14.05 2.79
N ALA A 611 18.81 14.45 4.05
CA ALA A 611 17.75 14.82 4.98
C ALA A 611 17.06 16.14 4.58
N ASN A 612 17.81 17.05 3.97
CA ASN A 612 17.32 18.36 3.55
C ASN A 612 16.84 18.35 2.09
N ASP A 613 15.88 19.21 1.78
CA ASP A 613 15.39 19.37 0.40
C ASP A 613 16.45 19.95 -0.53
N TRP A 614 16.27 19.68 -1.83
CA TRP A 614 17.22 20.18 -2.82
C TRP A 614 17.17 21.71 -2.88
N ALA A 615 18.34 22.31 -2.83
CA ALA A 615 18.54 23.75 -2.99
C ALA A 615 19.89 24.00 -3.68
N PRO A 616 20.11 25.19 -4.27
CA PRO A 616 21.42 25.57 -4.81
C PRO A 616 22.57 25.48 -3.80
N TRP A 617 22.27 25.58 -2.51
CA TRP A 617 23.22 25.46 -1.39
C TRP A 617 23.09 24.13 -0.64
N ASN A 618 22.35 23.16 -1.19
CA ASN A 618 22.30 21.77 -0.75
C ASN A 618 22.46 20.82 -1.96
N CYS A 619 23.35 21.18 -2.89
CA CYS A 619 23.66 20.36 -4.05
C CYS A 619 25.17 20.15 -4.17
N ILE A 620 25.60 19.08 -4.84
CA ILE A 620 27.00 18.83 -5.16
C ILE A 620 27.14 18.47 -6.65
N CYS A 621 28.15 19.01 -7.34
CA CYS A 621 28.40 18.68 -8.74
C CYS A 621 29.24 17.40 -8.85
N LEU A 622 28.62 16.33 -9.37
CA LEU A 622 29.22 14.99 -9.47
C LEU A 622 28.93 14.37 -10.84
N THR A 623 29.76 13.44 -11.27
CA THR A 623 29.40 12.58 -12.42
C THR A 623 28.25 11.63 -12.07
N GLU A 624 27.55 11.08 -13.06
CA GLU A 624 26.46 10.12 -12.82
C GLU A 624 26.87 8.93 -11.94
N GLY A 625 28.10 8.43 -12.12
CA GLY A 625 28.66 7.34 -11.30
C GLY A 625 28.85 7.75 -9.85
N GLU A 626 29.48 8.90 -9.63
CA GLU A 626 29.74 9.46 -8.30
C GLU A 626 28.44 9.82 -7.58
N ALA A 627 27.48 10.43 -8.27
CA ALA A 627 26.18 10.79 -7.69
C ALA A 627 25.45 9.58 -7.13
N ARG A 628 25.49 8.43 -7.83
CA ARG A 628 24.89 7.18 -7.33
C ARG A 628 25.62 6.60 -6.12
N SER A 629 26.93 6.77 -6.04
CA SER A 629 27.70 6.37 -4.86
C SER A 629 27.39 7.29 -3.69
N HIS A 630 27.35 8.61 -3.95
CA HIS A 630 27.04 9.64 -2.96
C HIS A 630 25.69 9.41 -2.28
N LEU A 631 24.66 9.10 -3.08
CA LEU A 631 23.31 8.83 -2.57
C LEU A 631 23.18 7.59 -1.67
N LYS A 632 24.19 6.71 -1.62
CA LYS A 632 24.23 5.54 -0.72
C LYS A 632 24.94 5.82 0.60
N ILE A 633 25.61 6.96 0.72
CA ILE A 633 26.38 7.31 1.92
C ILE A 633 25.39 7.76 3.00
N VAL A 634 25.49 7.15 4.17
CA VAL A 634 24.68 7.53 5.34
C VAL A 634 25.37 8.66 6.12
N ASN A 635 26.69 8.55 6.35
CA ASN A 635 27.47 9.52 7.10
C ASN A 635 28.49 10.23 6.22
N LEU A 636 28.23 11.50 5.91
CA LEU A 636 29.10 12.32 5.04
C LEU A 636 30.48 12.60 5.66
N GLU A 637 30.55 12.82 6.97
CA GLU A 637 31.80 13.19 7.67
C GLU A 637 32.82 12.04 7.76
N LEU A 638 32.36 10.80 7.70
CA LEU A 638 33.22 9.62 7.71
C LEU A 638 33.74 9.26 6.31
N TYR A 639 33.01 9.65 5.26
CA TYR A 639 33.34 9.28 3.90
C TYR A 639 34.16 10.36 3.17
N TYR A 640 33.83 11.64 3.38
CA TYR A 640 34.52 12.75 2.72
C TYR A 640 35.62 13.34 3.59
N GLU A 641 36.74 13.67 2.97
CA GLU A 641 37.82 14.39 3.63
C GLU A 641 37.38 15.80 4.04
N ARG A 642 37.89 16.30 5.17
CA ARG A 642 37.55 17.63 5.72
C ARG A 642 37.85 18.78 4.74
N SER A 643 38.92 18.66 3.95
CA SER A 643 39.31 19.63 2.93
C SER A 643 38.23 19.79 1.85
N ILE A 644 37.68 18.66 1.36
CA ILE A 644 36.60 18.61 0.38
C ILE A 644 35.31 19.18 0.96
N ILE A 645 34.97 18.81 2.20
CA ILE A 645 33.78 19.34 2.89
C ILE A 645 33.87 20.88 3.01
N GLN A 646 35.04 21.42 3.36
CA GLN A 646 35.24 22.85 3.46
C GLN A 646 35.10 23.55 2.08
N SER A 647 35.66 22.95 1.04
CA SER A 647 35.49 23.44 -0.34
C SER A 647 34.01 23.50 -0.74
N ILE A 648 33.25 22.44 -0.45
CA ILE A 648 31.80 22.36 -0.73
C ILE A 648 31.04 23.43 0.07
N ARG A 649 31.35 23.61 1.36
CA ARG A 649 30.74 24.66 2.18
C ARG A 649 30.99 26.05 1.61
N ASN A 650 32.19 26.32 1.11
CA ASN A 650 32.50 27.59 0.44
C ASN A 650 31.67 27.76 -0.84
N LYS A 651 31.49 26.70 -1.64
CA LYS A 651 30.60 26.72 -2.82
C LYS A 651 29.14 26.94 -2.45
N HIS A 652 28.65 26.33 -1.38
CA HIS A 652 27.30 26.57 -0.87
C HIS A 652 27.12 28.02 -0.38
N ALA A 653 28.13 28.61 0.24
CA ALA A 653 28.11 30.02 0.62
C ALA A 653 28.04 30.96 -0.60
N LEU A 654 28.82 30.68 -1.66
CA LEU A 654 28.72 31.39 -2.95
C LEU A 654 27.35 31.22 -3.59
N SER A 655 26.74 30.05 -3.45
CA SER A 655 25.39 29.79 -3.94
C SER A 655 24.34 30.61 -3.18
N LYS A 656 24.44 30.70 -1.84
CA LYS A 656 23.55 31.54 -1.03
C LYS A 656 23.65 33.02 -1.40
N SER A 657 24.84 33.53 -1.72
CA SER A 657 24.98 34.92 -2.16
C SER A 657 24.43 35.15 -3.57
N ALA A 658 24.63 34.19 -4.49
CA ALA A 658 24.13 34.28 -5.86
C ALA A 658 22.59 34.21 -5.96
N PHE A 659 21.93 33.49 -5.05
CA PHE A 659 20.48 33.24 -5.07
C PHE A 659 19.74 33.91 -3.88
N LYS A 660 20.18 35.08 -3.42
CA LYS A 660 19.59 35.77 -2.26
C LYS A 660 18.08 36.05 -2.43
N GLN A 661 17.66 36.42 -3.63
CA GLN A 661 16.26 36.74 -3.98
C GLN A 661 15.36 35.50 -4.08
N LEU A 662 15.93 34.29 -4.14
CA LEU A 662 15.16 33.06 -4.34
C LEU A 662 14.21 32.77 -3.17
N ARG A 663 14.56 33.19 -1.95
CA ARG A 663 13.69 33.04 -0.76
C ARG A 663 12.46 33.93 -0.82
N GLU A 664 12.60 35.15 -1.33
CA GLU A 664 11.47 36.08 -1.50
C GLU A 664 10.51 35.57 -2.58
N ILE A 665 11.06 35.02 -3.68
CA ILE A 665 10.28 34.41 -4.76
C ILE A 665 9.54 33.16 -4.26
N ASP A 666 10.18 32.32 -3.45
CA ASP A 666 9.58 31.12 -2.86
C ASP A 666 8.38 31.45 -1.97
N GLN A 667 8.50 32.48 -1.13
CA GLN A 667 7.39 32.94 -0.31
C GLN A 667 6.18 33.35 -1.16
N VAL A 668 6.40 34.18 -2.20
CA VAL A 668 5.33 34.60 -3.13
C VAL A 668 4.77 33.42 -3.91
N PHE A 669 5.61 32.47 -4.31
CA PHE A 669 5.22 31.29 -5.08
C PHE A 669 4.33 30.34 -4.27
N VAL A 670 4.69 30.09 -3.01
CA VAL A 670 3.86 29.31 -2.08
C VAL A 670 2.53 30.02 -1.79
N GLU A 671 2.57 31.33 -1.53
CA GLU A 671 1.37 32.15 -1.28
C GLU A 671 0.41 32.21 -2.49
N SER A 672 0.95 32.16 -3.72
CA SER A 672 0.15 32.16 -4.95
C SER A 672 -0.65 30.86 -5.18
N GLY A 673 -0.32 29.77 -4.48
CA GLY A 673 -0.92 28.45 -4.69
C GLY A 673 -0.59 27.82 -6.05
N THR A 674 0.22 28.43 -6.91
CA THR A 674 0.50 27.89 -8.27
C THR A 674 1.48 26.71 -8.29
N TRP A 675 1.96 26.28 -7.12
CA TRP A 675 3.03 25.29 -6.97
C TRP A 675 2.70 23.90 -7.55
N TRP A 676 1.44 23.47 -7.53
CA TRP A 676 1.04 22.16 -8.11
C TRP A 676 1.04 22.13 -9.64
N GLN A 677 1.02 23.28 -10.32
CA GLN A 677 0.99 23.35 -11.78
C GLN A 677 2.38 23.18 -12.41
N VAL A 678 3.45 23.37 -11.63
CA VAL A 678 4.82 23.33 -12.15
C VAL A 678 5.27 21.89 -12.40
N GLY A 679 5.41 21.55 -13.69
CA GLY A 679 5.92 20.25 -14.14
C GLY A 679 4.85 19.22 -14.53
N LEU A 680 3.58 19.64 -14.67
CA LEU A 680 2.52 18.77 -15.22
C LEU A 680 2.44 18.77 -16.74
N ASP A 681 2.87 19.84 -17.43
CA ASP A 681 2.86 19.86 -18.90
C ASP A 681 4.11 20.48 -19.51
N GLY A 682 4.55 19.92 -20.64
CA GLY A 682 5.56 20.52 -21.54
C GLY A 682 5.03 21.72 -22.32
N SER A 683 3.96 22.37 -21.84
CA SER A 683 3.41 23.61 -22.38
C SER A 683 3.58 24.70 -21.35
N ASN A 684 4.10 25.83 -21.82
CA ASN A 684 4.14 27.12 -21.15
C ASN A 684 2.98 27.31 -20.17
N ILE A 685 3.34 27.79 -18.99
CA ILE A 685 2.45 28.36 -17.97
C ILE A 685 1.32 29.14 -18.67
N PRO A 686 0.05 28.72 -18.55
CA PRO A 686 -1.07 29.58 -18.86
C PRO A 686 -1.42 30.37 -17.61
N ASN A 687 -1.13 31.67 -17.64
CA ASN A 687 -2.08 32.77 -17.38
C ASN A 687 -1.35 34.12 -17.45
#